data_AF-A0A091AJW1-F1
#
_entry.id   AF-A0A091AJW1-F1
#
_cell.length_a   1.000
_cell.length_b   1.000
_cell.length_c   1.000
_cell.angle_alpha   90.00
_cell.angle_beta   90.00
_cell.angle_gamma   90.00
#
_symmetry.space_group_name_H-M   'P 1'
#
loop_
_entity.id
_entity.type
_entity.pdbx_description
1 polymer ?
#
loop_
_entity_poly.entity_id
_entity_poly.type
_entity_poly.pdbx_seq_one_letter_code
_entity_poly.pdbx_strand_id
1 'polypeptide(L)'
;MSYERTVQDQKIIIDLNETDTKGFETNNFIQVQARDKLFILIKKFVDHIPDKLDHFERVHHTILIQGKRGSGKTSFILSIKKQIENGFKNPNLDAPTPDKLEILSIIDPTLIESKEHVFINIITRIKEQVEEAIKDKNDLVYKNWKSSLVKLAGGLSMLDGVGSEHLKDNLWDSPELSLEKGLSNSKHGYKLEENFKNFVHQSLQVLNKKAFVLILDDIDTSLNEGRLILETIRKYLTTPQLITILLGDIELYSTLVRQLQWEKIDPKQTLDKYELKDNRAHYLNQIEHLEEQYLIKILMPENRINLYSLSEIKKSSNIFFLQNNQPEQFVDQFISDWVKYTFHSIDNELSIKYRNSLLCEQLRTILQVFTNWNKDEISDEYIYSLQHIFFTSLNKEFKNFDFFNLSQNKSILIYNFGLYIAGKSKLIKQYISHFEPDPLDIELNRAITYLAVLFSIKLHPHDYLSFMIKTGYVFIQFPYWDPKLKAAKIKVIESEHTLSASKFVENFKLNIGSYSNLRFGSKTFGTHFIKRDDYDLIRNHSFLSIFHIQYFDDESRSNYNFISFFKLLAFIADCETNEQTNGIEGMAEWISLFKSNKVQRMYAGKILKIWDETADVVTNIDQRNENKNKSIKDFMSLYIAGFLNRILIESEEYREFELNNYNVSTSEQIFSDNLHKINFDKSNLKNKETLTYFEYMYLCPMLDIQHPIYQEPILSKVDVTTELLTIVTNPTINKLTKPDFKKLSYENKKEIIQSIKNWERYAPYTIAKKIRKDMGYQNASHSHIEHLIYQIKNEK
;
A
#
# COMPACT_ATOMS: atom_id res chain seq x y z
N MET A 1 -20.28 15.32 -34.63
CA MET A 1 -19.30 16.35 -34.21
C MET A 1 -19.94 17.59 -33.54
N SER A 2 -21.23 17.60 -33.18
CA SER A 2 -21.86 18.76 -32.51
C SER A 2 -22.32 18.51 -31.06
N TYR A 3 -22.04 17.34 -30.48
CA TYR A 3 -22.48 16.97 -29.12
C TYR A 3 -21.39 17.17 -28.03
N GLU A 4 -20.15 17.47 -28.41
CA GLU A 4 -19.02 17.51 -27.46
C GLU A 4 -18.75 18.90 -26.84
N ARG A 5 -19.37 19.98 -27.32
CA ARG A 5 -19.05 21.35 -26.86
C ARG A 5 -19.93 21.93 -25.76
N THR A 6 -21.02 21.26 -25.36
CA THR A 6 -21.99 21.81 -24.37
C THR A 6 -21.94 21.16 -22.99
N VAL A 7 -21.10 20.15 -22.76
CA VAL A 7 -21.10 19.39 -21.49
C VAL A 7 -20.03 19.88 -20.49
N GLN A 8 -19.03 20.67 -20.94
CA GLN A 8 -17.92 21.13 -20.08
C GLN A 8 -18.28 22.13 -18.96
N ASP A 9 -19.53 22.59 -18.87
CA ASP A 9 -19.96 23.60 -17.88
C ASP A 9 -20.67 23.01 -16.65
N GLN A 10 -20.85 21.69 -16.55
CA GLN A 10 -21.57 21.13 -15.41
C GLN A 10 -20.70 21.07 -14.15
N LYS A 11 -21.07 21.87 -13.15
CA LYS A 11 -20.46 21.91 -11.82
C LYS A 11 -21.12 20.87 -10.89
N ILE A 12 -20.31 19.99 -10.30
CA ILE A 12 -20.74 18.98 -9.31
C ILE A 12 -20.04 19.29 -7.98
N ILE A 13 -20.82 19.39 -6.90
CA ILE A 13 -20.29 19.65 -5.55
C ILE A 13 -20.50 18.39 -4.70
N ILE A 14 -19.43 17.91 -4.08
CA ILE A 14 -19.44 16.74 -3.19
C ILE A 14 -19.06 17.22 -1.79
N ASP A 15 -20.01 17.11 -0.86
CA ASP A 15 -19.78 17.42 0.56
C ASP A 15 -19.16 16.21 1.26
N LEU A 16 -17.92 16.36 1.73
CA LEU A 16 -17.16 15.32 2.41
C LEU A 16 -17.66 15.04 3.83
N ASN A 17 -18.48 15.93 4.40
CA ASN A 17 -19.10 15.74 5.72
C ASN A 17 -20.36 14.86 5.63
N GLU A 18 -20.95 14.76 4.44
CA GLU A 18 -22.20 14.02 4.19
C GLU A 18 -21.89 12.60 3.72
N THR A 19 -21.66 11.69 4.67
CA THR A 19 -21.35 10.28 4.38
C THR A 19 -22.58 9.37 4.32
N ASP A 20 -23.76 9.88 4.72
CA ASP A 20 -25.01 9.12 4.75
C ASP A 20 -25.65 8.97 3.37
N THR A 21 -26.28 7.80 3.16
CA THR A 21 -27.05 7.50 1.95
C THR A 21 -28.29 8.38 1.87
N LYS A 22 -28.33 9.31 0.91
CA LYS A 22 -29.50 10.18 0.68
C LYS A 22 -29.72 10.50 -0.79
N GLY A 23 -30.92 10.97 -1.10
CA GLY A 23 -31.28 11.47 -2.43
C GLY A 23 -30.96 12.96 -2.60
N PHE A 24 -30.37 13.32 -3.74
CA PHE A 24 -29.91 14.66 -4.12
C PHE A 24 -30.79 15.27 -5.23
N GLU A 25 -31.08 16.58 -5.17
CA GLU A 25 -32.00 17.23 -6.12
C GLU A 25 -31.31 17.83 -7.37
N THR A 26 -30.17 18.51 -7.24
CA THR A 26 -29.54 19.26 -8.36
C THR A 26 -28.01 19.15 -8.42
N ASN A 27 -27.27 20.06 -7.77
CA ASN A 27 -25.82 20.24 -7.95
C ASN A 27 -24.95 19.19 -7.25
N ASN A 28 -25.53 18.47 -6.28
CA ASN A 28 -24.82 17.42 -5.54
C ASN A 28 -25.03 16.04 -6.19
N PHE A 29 -25.80 15.95 -7.28
CA PHE A 29 -26.05 14.71 -7.97
C PHE A 29 -24.92 14.39 -8.95
N ILE A 30 -24.13 13.38 -8.61
CA ILE A 30 -22.87 13.05 -9.29
C ILE A 30 -23.10 12.34 -10.65
N GLN A 31 -24.10 11.45 -10.72
CA GLN A 31 -24.29 10.48 -11.81
C GLN A 31 -25.24 10.98 -12.91
N VAL A 32 -24.99 12.21 -13.38
CA VAL A 32 -25.89 12.96 -14.29
C VAL A 32 -26.16 12.20 -15.58
N GLN A 33 -25.11 11.68 -16.23
CA GLN A 33 -25.23 10.93 -17.48
C GLN A 33 -26.05 9.65 -17.32
N ALA A 34 -25.88 8.94 -16.19
CA ALA A 34 -26.63 7.73 -15.89
C ALA A 34 -28.12 8.05 -15.66
N ARG A 35 -28.45 9.16 -14.98
CA ARG A 35 -29.82 9.65 -14.85
C ARG A 35 -30.44 9.96 -16.21
N ASP A 36 -29.73 10.70 -17.05
CA ASP A 36 -30.27 11.12 -18.34
C ASP A 36 -30.57 9.90 -19.23
N LYS A 37 -29.66 8.91 -19.24
CA LYS A 37 -29.89 7.63 -19.91
C LYS A 37 -31.09 6.87 -19.33
N LEU A 38 -31.25 6.87 -18.00
CA LEU A 38 -32.39 6.23 -17.33
C LEU A 38 -33.72 6.88 -17.74
N PHE A 39 -33.81 8.20 -17.73
CA PHE A 39 -35.01 8.92 -18.15
C PHE A 39 -35.35 8.70 -19.62
N ILE A 40 -34.35 8.64 -20.50
CA ILE A 40 -34.55 8.29 -21.92
C ILE A 40 -35.13 6.88 -22.06
N LEU A 41 -34.59 5.89 -21.34
CA LEU A 41 -35.10 4.51 -21.38
C LEU A 41 -36.51 4.40 -20.83
N ILE A 42 -36.80 5.04 -19.69
CA ILE A 42 -38.15 5.06 -19.11
C ILE A 42 -39.14 5.66 -20.10
N LYS A 43 -38.81 6.82 -20.70
CA LYS A 43 -39.68 7.45 -21.71
C LYS A 43 -39.89 6.50 -22.90
N LYS A 44 -38.81 5.91 -23.43
CA LYS A 44 -38.90 4.94 -24.53
C LYS A 44 -39.86 3.80 -24.18
N PHE A 45 -39.76 3.21 -22.99
CA PHE A 45 -40.66 2.13 -22.58
C PHE A 45 -42.11 2.58 -22.45
N VAL A 46 -42.36 3.75 -21.86
CA VAL A 46 -43.71 4.32 -21.72
C VAL A 46 -44.34 4.61 -23.08
N ASP A 47 -43.56 5.14 -24.02
CA ASP A 47 -44.04 5.47 -25.38
C ASP A 47 -44.34 4.21 -26.22
N HIS A 48 -43.71 3.07 -25.90
CA HIS A 48 -43.95 1.78 -26.57
C HIS A 48 -45.05 0.93 -25.90
N ILE A 49 -45.73 1.42 -24.86
CA ILE A 49 -46.87 0.70 -24.27
C ILE A 49 -48.04 0.77 -25.25
N PRO A 50 -48.54 -0.36 -25.76
CA PRO A 50 -49.64 -0.37 -26.72
C PRO A 50 -50.95 0.03 -26.05
N ASP A 51 -51.82 0.75 -26.79
CA ASP A 51 -53.15 1.15 -26.31
C ASP A 51 -54.08 -0.05 -26.03
N LYS A 52 -53.82 -1.19 -26.70
CA LYS A 52 -54.46 -2.48 -26.42
C LYS A 52 -53.37 -3.50 -26.11
N LEU A 53 -53.43 -4.07 -24.91
CA LEU A 53 -52.50 -5.12 -24.49
C LEU A 53 -52.87 -6.44 -25.16
N ASP A 54 -51.93 -7.01 -25.91
CA ASP A 54 -52.00 -8.42 -26.31
C ASP A 54 -51.57 -9.29 -25.13
N HIS A 55 -52.41 -10.25 -24.74
CA HIS A 55 -52.13 -11.16 -23.63
C HIS A 55 -50.91 -12.07 -23.90
N PHE A 56 -50.57 -12.30 -25.18
CA PHE A 56 -49.49 -13.20 -25.58
C PHE A 56 -48.10 -12.56 -25.63
N GLU A 57 -48.00 -11.23 -25.69
CA GLU A 57 -46.71 -10.56 -25.80
C GLU A 57 -45.97 -10.58 -24.45
N ARG A 58 -44.76 -11.13 -24.43
CA ARG A 58 -43.89 -11.19 -23.23
C ARG A 58 -42.74 -10.22 -23.42
N VAL A 59 -42.81 -9.11 -22.70
CA VAL A 59 -41.81 -8.04 -22.78
C VAL A 59 -41.15 -7.85 -21.41
N HIS A 60 -39.83 -7.76 -21.39
CA HIS A 60 -39.05 -7.44 -20.20
C HIS A 60 -38.55 -5.99 -20.27
N HIS A 61 -39.28 -5.06 -19.64
CA HIS A 61 -38.83 -3.67 -19.47
C HIS A 61 -37.95 -3.54 -18.21
N THR A 62 -36.84 -4.27 -18.19
CA THR A 62 -35.87 -4.24 -17.09
C THR A 62 -34.67 -3.38 -17.46
N ILE A 63 -34.31 -2.46 -16.57
CA ILE A 63 -33.14 -1.57 -16.65
C ILE A 63 -32.18 -1.99 -15.56
N LEU A 64 -30.94 -2.31 -15.92
CA LEU A 64 -29.88 -2.60 -14.96
C LEU A 64 -29.11 -1.32 -14.67
N ILE A 65 -29.04 -0.90 -13.41
CA ILE A 65 -28.06 0.07 -12.94
C ILE A 65 -26.87 -0.70 -12.37
N GLN A 66 -25.80 -0.75 -13.17
CA GLN A 66 -24.59 -1.46 -12.86
C GLN A 66 -23.64 -0.58 -12.07
N GLY A 67 -23.16 -1.11 -10.96
CA GLY A 67 -22.07 -0.50 -10.19
C GLY A 67 -21.48 -1.51 -9.23
N LYS A 68 -20.22 -1.32 -8.84
CA LYS A 68 -19.63 -2.12 -7.77
C LYS A 68 -20.24 -1.71 -6.42
N ARG A 69 -20.05 -2.52 -5.38
CA ARG A 69 -20.40 -2.12 -4.01
C ARG A 69 -19.77 -0.75 -3.72
N GLY A 70 -20.48 0.13 -3.01
CA GLY A 70 -19.95 1.48 -2.69
C GLY A 70 -19.95 2.50 -3.84
N SER A 71 -20.47 2.17 -5.03
CA SER A 71 -20.61 3.11 -6.16
C SER A 71 -21.77 4.11 -6.01
N GLY A 72 -22.58 3.99 -4.95
CA GLY A 72 -23.71 4.88 -4.68
C GLY A 72 -25.03 4.50 -5.36
N LYS A 73 -25.30 3.21 -5.61
CA LYS A 73 -26.55 2.71 -6.26
C LYS A 73 -27.83 3.19 -5.55
N THR A 74 -27.91 2.97 -4.23
CA THR A 74 -29.05 3.38 -3.43
C THR A 74 -29.21 4.91 -3.42
N SER A 75 -28.13 5.67 -3.22
CA SER A 75 -28.15 7.13 -3.29
C SER A 75 -28.60 7.63 -4.67
N PHE A 76 -28.15 6.98 -5.74
CA PHE A 76 -28.59 7.27 -7.11
C PHE A 76 -30.09 7.09 -7.22
N ILE A 77 -30.65 5.94 -6.82
CA ILE A 77 -32.08 5.67 -6.91
C ILE A 77 -32.93 6.58 -6.04
N LEU A 78 -32.51 6.88 -4.81
CA LEU A 78 -33.22 7.82 -3.94
C LEU A 78 -33.29 9.22 -4.56
N SER A 79 -32.23 9.62 -5.27
CA SER A 79 -32.19 10.88 -6.02
C SER A 79 -33.15 10.85 -7.21
N ILE A 80 -33.14 9.77 -8.00
CA ILE A 80 -34.04 9.57 -9.13
C ILE A 80 -35.50 9.61 -8.67
N LYS A 81 -35.82 8.89 -7.59
CA LYS A 81 -37.17 8.86 -7.01
C LYS A 81 -37.66 10.28 -6.69
N LYS A 82 -36.87 11.05 -5.93
CA LYS A 82 -37.18 12.46 -5.62
C LYS A 82 -37.36 13.31 -6.88
N GLN A 83 -36.51 13.12 -7.89
CA GLN A 83 -36.60 13.89 -9.14
C GLN A 83 -37.84 13.53 -9.97
N ILE A 84 -38.27 12.27 -9.97
CA ILE A 84 -39.53 11.87 -10.63
C ILE A 84 -40.72 12.43 -9.86
N GLU A 85 -40.74 12.30 -8.53
CA GLU A 85 -41.83 12.82 -7.67
C GLU A 85 -41.99 14.35 -7.79
N ASN A 86 -40.88 15.09 -7.81
CA ASN A 86 -40.88 16.56 -7.88
C ASN A 86 -41.06 17.11 -9.31
N GLY A 87 -41.13 16.25 -10.33
CA GLY A 87 -41.26 16.66 -11.73
C GLY A 87 -39.99 17.28 -12.29
N PHE A 88 -39.00 16.44 -12.61
CA PHE A 88 -37.74 16.85 -13.23
C PHE A 88 -37.96 17.67 -14.52
N LYS A 89 -37.48 18.92 -14.52
CA LYS A 89 -37.52 19.82 -15.69
C LYS A 89 -36.11 19.99 -16.23
N ASN A 90 -35.85 19.44 -17.42
CA ASN A 90 -34.62 19.71 -18.16
C ASN A 90 -35.01 20.19 -19.58
N PRO A 91 -34.63 21.41 -19.99
CA PRO A 91 -35.02 21.97 -21.28
C PRO A 91 -34.48 21.18 -22.49
N ASN A 92 -33.45 20.35 -22.29
CA ASN A 92 -32.86 19.51 -23.34
C ASN A 92 -33.30 18.04 -23.28
N LEU A 93 -34.11 17.67 -22.30
CA LEU A 93 -34.57 16.30 -22.07
C LEU A 93 -36.06 16.32 -21.74
N ASP A 94 -36.87 15.83 -22.67
CA ASP A 94 -38.26 15.46 -22.38
C ASP A 94 -38.26 14.32 -21.36
N ALA A 95 -38.29 14.65 -20.09
CA ALA A 95 -38.37 13.68 -19.01
C ALA A 95 -39.74 12.96 -19.00
N PRO A 96 -39.83 11.74 -18.45
CA PRO A 96 -41.11 11.09 -18.21
C PRO A 96 -41.97 11.99 -17.32
N THR A 97 -43.18 12.34 -17.78
CA THR A 97 -44.12 13.14 -16.97
C THR A 97 -44.54 12.33 -15.73
N PRO A 98 -44.38 12.86 -14.50
CA PRO A 98 -44.75 12.18 -13.25
C PRO A 98 -46.20 11.70 -13.24
N ASP A 99 -47.07 12.45 -13.92
CA ASP A 99 -48.48 12.17 -14.04
C ASP A 99 -48.78 10.81 -14.70
N LYS A 100 -47.85 10.26 -15.51
CA LYS A 100 -48.04 8.98 -16.22
C LYS A 100 -47.46 7.77 -15.48
N LEU A 101 -46.65 7.97 -14.45
CA LEU A 101 -45.92 6.90 -13.76
C LEU A 101 -46.39 6.77 -12.31
N GLU A 102 -46.34 5.55 -11.80
CA GLU A 102 -46.49 5.25 -10.37
C GLU A 102 -45.27 4.49 -9.86
N ILE A 103 -44.63 4.97 -8.80
CA ILE A 103 -43.43 4.33 -8.24
C ILE A 103 -43.86 3.38 -7.13
N LEU A 104 -43.70 2.08 -7.36
CA LEU A 104 -43.80 1.06 -6.32
C LEU A 104 -42.52 1.16 -5.51
N SER A 105 -42.63 1.49 -4.23
CA SER A 105 -41.51 1.74 -3.29
C SER A 105 -40.32 0.79 -3.48
N ILE A 106 -39.11 1.24 -3.12
CA ILE A 106 -37.87 0.46 -3.24
C ILE A 106 -38.03 -0.86 -2.47
N ILE A 107 -37.92 -1.99 -3.17
CA ILE A 107 -37.88 -3.31 -2.55
C ILE A 107 -36.42 -3.61 -2.27
N ASP A 108 -36.04 -3.63 -1.00
CA ASP A 108 -34.82 -4.26 -0.54
C ASP A 108 -35.18 -5.72 -0.18
N PRO A 109 -34.75 -6.71 -0.99
CA PRO A 109 -35.03 -8.11 -0.75
C PRO A 109 -34.51 -8.63 0.58
N THR A 110 -33.45 -8.04 1.13
CA THR A 110 -32.89 -8.50 2.41
C THR A 110 -33.70 -8.13 3.63
N LEU A 111 -34.58 -7.14 3.49
CA LEU A 111 -35.53 -6.76 4.52
C LEU A 111 -36.79 -7.64 4.49
N ILE A 112 -36.89 -8.56 3.53
CA ILE A 112 -37.98 -9.53 3.42
C ILE A 112 -37.63 -10.72 4.31
N GLU A 113 -38.49 -11.04 5.29
CA GLU A 113 -38.29 -12.25 6.11
C GLU A 113 -38.19 -13.48 5.20
N SER A 114 -37.29 -14.42 5.52
CA SER A 114 -36.88 -15.57 4.70
C SER A 114 -37.99 -16.53 4.22
N LYS A 115 -39.25 -16.26 4.54
CA LYS A 115 -40.44 -17.01 4.16
C LYS A 115 -41.37 -16.27 3.18
N GLU A 116 -41.18 -14.97 2.95
CA GLU A 116 -42.03 -14.19 2.05
C GLU A 116 -41.47 -14.17 0.62
N HIS A 117 -42.26 -14.63 -0.34
CA HIS A 117 -41.86 -14.66 -1.75
C HIS A 117 -41.88 -13.23 -2.32
N VAL A 118 -40.80 -12.75 -2.96
CA VAL A 118 -40.67 -11.39 -3.53
C VAL A 118 -41.87 -10.99 -4.40
N PHE A 119 -42.39 -11.92 -5.20
CA PHE A 119 -43.60 -11.73 -6.00
C PHE A 119 -44.83 -11.31 -5.18
N ILE A 120 -45.03 -11.86 -3.98
CA ILE A 120 -46.13 -11.47 -3.08
C ILE A 120 -45.93 -10.04 -2.59
N ASN A 121 -44.70 -9.67 -2.24
CA ASN A 121 -44.39 -8.31 -1.78
C ASN A 121 -44.73 -7.26 -2.87
N ILE A 122 -44.40 -7.54 -4.13
CA ILE A 122 -44.79 -6.69 -5.27
C ILE A 122 -46.32 -6.53 -5.35
N ILE A 123 -47.07 -7.64 -5.23
CA ILE A 123 -48.54 -7.62 -5.28
C ILE A 123 -49.12 -6.82 -4.12
N THR A 124 -48.60 -7.00 -2.91
CA THR A 124 -49.03 -6.28 -1.71
C THR A 124 -48.82 -4.77 -1.87
N ARG A 125 -47.68 -4.33 -2.39
CA ARG A 125 -47.40 -2.90 -2.63
C ARG A 125 -48.34 -2.27 -3.66
N ILE A 126 -48.59 -2.97 -4.77
CA ILE A 126 -49.56 -2.51 -5.78
C ILE A 126 -50.95 -2.39 -5.14
N LYS A 127 -51.32 -3.40 -4.34
CA LYS A 127 -52.61 -3.43 -3.65
C LYS A 127 -52.77 -2.26 -2.68
N GLU A 128 -51.76 -1.98 -1.86
CA GLU A 128 -51.77 -0.85 -0.92
C GLU A 128 -51.95 0.50 -1.63
N GLN A 129 -51.17 0.75 -2.70
CA GLN A 129 -51.29 1.98 -3.50
C GLN A 129 -52.68 2.15 -4.10
N VAL A 130 -53.27 1.06 -4.62
CA VAL A 130 -54.63 1.10 -5.16
C VAL A 130 -55.65 1.35 -4.05
N GLU A 131 -55.55 0.67 -2.90
CA GLU A 131 -56.46 0.82 -1.76
C GLU A 131 -56.44 2.24 -1.17
N GLU A 132 -55.29 2.92 -1.15
CA GLU A 132 -55.15 4.32 -0.74
C GLU A 132 -55.81 5.30 -1.72
N ALA A 133 -55.77 5.02 -3.02
CA ALA A 133 -56.33 5.89 -4.06
C ALA A 133 -57.86 5.79 -4.20
N ILE A 134 -58.47 4.70 -3.73
CA ILE A 134 -59.90 4.43 -3.90
C ILE A 134 -60.73 5.27 -2.92
N LYS A 135 -61.58 6.13 -3.48
CA LYS A 135 -62.55 6.94 -2.71
C LYS A 135 -63.93 6.28 -2.57
N ASP A 136 -64.37 5.53 -3.59
CA ASP A 136 -65.67 4.82 -3.60
C ASP A 136 -65.50 3.33 -3.95
N LYS A 137 -65.90 2.46 -3.03
CA LYS A 137 -65.82 1.01 -3.17
C LYS A 137 -66.96 0.40 -3.99
N ASN A 138 -67.90 1.20 -4.50
CA ASN A 138 -68.98 0.76 -5.38
C ASN A 138 -68.70 0.95 -6.87
N ASP A 139 -67.61 1.64 -7.23
CA ASP A 139 -67.19 1.87 -8.62
C ASP A 139 -67.00 0.54 -9.37
N LEU A 140 -67.44 0.50 -10.63
CA LEU A 140 -67.24 -0.63 -11.54
C LEU A 140 -65.75 -0.92 -11.74
N VAL A 141 -64.92 0.11 -11.80
CA VAL A 141 -63.45 -0.04 -11.94
C VAL A 141 -62.87 -0.77 -10.73
N TYR A 142 -63.30 -0.42 -9.52
CA TYR A 142 -62.89 -1.11 -8.29
C TYR A 142 -63.36 -2.57 -8.24
N LYS A 143 -64.60 -2.86 -8.67
CA LYS A 143 -65.12 -4.24 -8.74
C LYS A 143 -64.30 -5.10 -9.71
N ASN A 144 -63.93 -4.54 -10.87
CA ASN A 144 -63.09 -5.23 -11.84
C ASN A 144 -61.67 -5.49 -11.29
N TRP A 145 -61.08 -4.49 -10.64
CA TRP A 145 -59.80 -4.64 -9.95
C TRP A 145 -59.86 -5.72 -8.87
N LYS A 146 -60.85 -5.68 -7.98
CA LYS A 146 -61.03 -6.68 -6.91
C LYS A 146 -61.21 -8.10 -7.47
N SER A 147 -61.94 -8.25 -8.57
CA SER A 147 -62.07 -9.53 -9.28
C SER A 147 -60.71 -10.02 -9.81
N SER A 148 -59.90 -9.13 -10.37
CA SER A 148 -58.56 -9.48 -10.86
C SER A 148 -57.62 -9.94 -9.72
N LEU A 149 -57.67 -9.27 -8.57
CA LEU A 149 -56.90 -9.64 -7.37
C LEU A 149 -57.29 -11.03 -6.84
N VAL A 150 -58.59 -11.35 -6.79
CA VAL A 150 -59.08 -12.67 -6.36
C VAL A 150 -58.63 -13.77 -7.32
N LYS A 151 -58.67 -13.52 -8.64
CA LYS A 151 -58.15 -14.46 -9.65
C LYS A 151 -56.65 -14.68 -9.52
N LEU A 152 -55.89 -13.63 -9.27
CA LEU A 152 -54.45 -13.70 -9.00
C LEU A 152 -54.17 -14.53 -7.74
N ALA A 153 -54.87 -14.25 -6.64
CA ALA A 153 -54.74 -14.96 -5.36
C ALA A 153 -55.02 -16.47 -5.49
N GLY A 154 -56.02 -16.86 -6.29
CA GLY A 154 -56.31 -18.26 -6.60
C GLY A 154 -55.18 -19.00 -7.32
N GLY A 155 -54.28 -18.29 -8.00
CA GLY A 155 -53.07 -18.86 -8.62
C GLY A 155 -51.83 -18.87 -7.72
N LEU A 156 -51.79 -18.06 -6.66
CA LEU A 156 -50.65 -17.95 -5.74
C LEU A 156 -50.51 -19.16 -4.80
N SER A 157 -51.62 -19.86 -4.49
CA SER A 157 -51.65 -21.06 -3.63
C SER A 157 -50.87 -22.26 -4.20
N MET A 158 -50.35 -22.13 -5.42
CA MET A 158 -49.62 -23.15 -6.18
C MET A 158 -48.13 -22.81 -6.37
N LEU A 159 -47.65 -21.68 -5.82
CA LEU A 159 -46.23 -21.30 -5.85
C LEU A 159 -45.42 -22.13 -4.85
N ASP A 160 -44.31 -22.73 -5.29
CA ASP A 160 -43.36 -23.42 -4.43
C ASP A 160 -42.81 -22.46 -3.36
N GLY A 161 -43.00 -22.82 -2.08
CA GLY A 161 -42.57 -22.02 -0.93
C GLY A 161 -43.64 -21.14 -0.27
N VAL A 162 -44.82 -20.97 -0.90
CA VAL A 162 -45.96 -20.21 -0.31
C VAL A 162 -46.87 -21.10 0.57
N GLY A 163 -46.43 -22.32 0.88
CA GLY A 163 -47.20 -23.25 1.70
C GLY A 163 -46.51 -24.60 1.88
N SER A 164 -45.59 -24.66 2.83
CA SER A 164 -45.17 -25.93 3.45
C SER A 164 -45.14 -25.65 4.95
N GLU A 165 -46.07 -26.16 5.76
CA GLU A 165 -46.28 -27.58 6.03
C GLU A 165 -47.75 -28.03 6.17
N HIS A 166 -48.74 -27.13 6.22
CA HIS A 166 -50.11 -27.53 6.64
C HIS A 166 -51.04 -28.10 5.56
N LEU A 167 -50.65 -28.08 4.28
CA LEU A 167 -51.47 -28.60 3.16
C LEU A 167 -50.92 -29.90 2.56
N LYS A 168 -49.79 -30.41 3.05
CA LYS A 168 -49.14 -31.61 2.49
C LYS A 168 -49.68 -32.92 3.04
N ASP A 169 -50.39 -32.93 4.17
CA ASP A 169 -50.73 -34.18 4.87
C ASP A 169 -52.05 -34.85 4.46
N ASN A 170 -52.89 -34.26 3.60
CA ASN A 170 -54.23 -34.82 3.33
C ASN A 170 -54.59 -35.05 1.85
N LEU A 171 -53.65 -35.04 0.90
CA LEU A 171 -53.99 -35.04 -0.54
C LEU A 171 -53.09 -35.94 -1.41
N TRP A 172 -52.74 -37.14 -0.94
CA TRP A 172 -51.85 -38.08 -1.64
C TRP A 172 -52.44 -39.48 -1.79
N ASP A 173 -53.46 -39.69 -2.64
CA ASP A 173 -53.93 -41.07 -2.91
C ASP A 173 -54.51 -41.37 -4.30
N SER A 174 -54.29 -40.56 -5.35
CA SER A 174 -54.62 -41.04 -6.70
C SER A 174 -53.65 -40.64 -7.83
N PRO A 175 -53.26 -41.60 -8.70
CA PRO A 175 -52.50 -41.34 -9.93
C PRO A 175 -53.23 -40.40 -10.90
N GLU A 176 -54.56 -40.43 -10.94
CA GLU A 176 -55.38 -39.51 -11.74
C GLU A 176 -55.28 -38.05 -11.26
N LEU A 177 -55.23 -37.80 -9.94
CA LEU A 177 -54.97 -36.45 -9.37
C LEU A 177 -53.53 -35.99 -9.58
N SER A 178 -52.58 -36.93 -9.72
CA SER A 178 -51.18 -36.61 -10.05
C SER A 178 -51.01 -36.27 -11.53
N LEU A 179 -51.82 -36.88 -12.42
CA LEU A 179 -51.89 -36.54 -13.84
C LEU A 179 -52.68 -35.23 -14.07
N GLU A 180 -53.78 -35.02 -13.35
CA GLU A 180 -54.49 -33.73 -13.34
C GLU A 180 -53.60 -32.63 -12.75
N LYS A 181 -52.89 -32.85 -11.63
CA LYS A 181 -51.86 -31.91 -11.14
C LYS A 181 -50.71 -31.73 -12.13
N GLY A 182 -50.27 -32.76 -12.85
CA GLY A 182 -49.22 -32.64 -13.87
C GLY A 182 -49.66 -31.82 -15.09
N LEU A 183 -50.87 -32.07 -15.59
CA LEU A 183 -51.49 -31.33 -16.69
C LEU A 183 -51.92 -29.92 -16.27
N SER A 184 -52.36 -29.77 -15.01
CA SER A 184 -52.63 -28.52 -14.32
C SER A 184 -51.37 -27.86 -13.80
N ASN A 185 -50.16 -28.41 -13.87
CA ASN A 185 -48.95 -27.65 -13.52
C ASN A 185 -48.38 -26.97 -14.78
N SER A 186 -48.53 -27.58 -15.95
CA SER A 186 -48.10 -27.01 -17.24
C SER A 186 -48.95 -25.80 -17.70
N LYS A 187 -50.26 -25.79 -17.43
CA LYS A 187 -51.18 -24.69 -17.78
C LYS A 187 -51.18 -23.53 -16.75
N HIS A 188 -50.58 -23.70 -15.57
CA HIS A 188 -50.88 -22.82 -14.42
C HIS A 188 -49.84 -21.73 -14.17
N GLY A 189 -48.56 -21.95 -14.50
CA GLY A 189 -47.58 -20.86 -14.55
C GLY A 189 -47.98 -19.77 -15.56
N TYR A 190 -48.48 -20.18 -16.73
CA TYR A 190 -49.00 -19.29 -17.76
C TYR A 190 -50.24 -18.52 -17.29
N LYS A 191 -51.17 -19.18 -16.59
CA LYS A 191 -52.38 -18.54 -16.05
C LYS A 191 -52.08 -17.57 -14.91
N LEU A 192 -51.06 -17.85 -14.10
CA LEU A 192 -50.59 -16.93 -13.06
C LEU A 192 -49.96 -15.67 -13.66
N GLU A 193 -49.11 -15.82 -14.68
CA GLU A 193 -48.55 -14.71 -15.46
C GLU A 193 -49.67 -13.84 -16.07
N GLU A 194 -50.62 -14.45 -16.77
CA GLU A 194 -51.77 -13.75 -17.37
C GLU A 194 -52.63 -13.01 -16.35
N ASN A 195 -52.95 -13.67 -15.22
CA ASN A 195 -53.68 -13.05 -14.12
C ASN A 195 -52.92 -11.86 -13.53
N PHE A 196 -51.60 -11.94 -13.41
CA PHE A 196 -50.77 -10.84 -12.93
C PHE A 196 -50.75 -9.67 -13.91
N LYS A 197 -50.61 -9.92 -15.22
CA LYS A 197 -50.72 -8.87 -16.25
C LYS A 197 -52.06 -8.14 -16.17
N ASN A 198 -53.16 -8.89 -16.04
CA ASN A 198 -54.49 -8.30 -15.89
C ASN A 198 -54.64 -7.53 -14.57
N PHE A 199 -54.10 -8.03 -13.46
CA PHE A 199 -54.09 -7.31 -12.19
C PHE A 199 -53.33 -5.98 -12.29
N VAL A 200 -52.15 -5.96 -12.92
CA VAL A 200 -51.38 -4.74 -13.18
C VAL A 200 -52.19 -3.75 -14.01
N HIS A 201 -52.81 -4.21 -15.09
CA HIS A 201 -53.63 -3.38 -15.98
C HIS A 201 -54.79 -2.71 -15.23
N GLN A 202 -55.58 -3.50 -14.50
CA GLN A 202 -56.71 -2.99 -13.71
C GLN A 202 -56.25 -2.03 -12.61
N SER A 203 -55.09 -2.29 -11.99
CA SER A 203 -54.52 -1.42 -10.95
C SER A 203 -54.15 -0.04 -11.52
N LEU A 204 -53.51 0.00 -12.69
CA LEU A 204 -53.14 1.26 -13.36
C LEU A 204 -54.37 2.05 -13.85
N GLN A 205 -55.45 1.37 -14.22
CA GLN A 205 -56.73 2.02 -14.54
C GLN A 205 -57.32 2.76 -13.34
N VAL A 206 -57.27 2.17 -12.14
CA VAL A 206 -57.74 2.82 -10.91
C VAL A 206 -56.89 4.04 -10.57
N LEU A 207 -55.57 3.95 -10.75
CA LEU A 207 -54.62 5.03 -10.44
C LEU A 207 -54.57 6.12 -11.53
N ASN A 208 -55.18 5.88 -12.69
CA ASN A 208 -55.08 6.73 -13.89
C ASN A 208 -53.62 6.96 -14.33
N LYS A 209 -52.83 5.88 -14.35
CA LYS A 209 -51.40 5.87 -14.70
C LYS A 209 -51.15 4.96 -15.91
N LYS A 210 -50.02 5.15 -16.60
CA LYS A 210 -49.63 4.32 -17.77
C LYS A 210 -48.78 3.11 -17.39
N ALA A 211 -47.90 3.26 -16.39
CA ALA A 211 -46.98 2.20 -15.99
C ALA A 211 -46.57 2.31 -14.51
N PHE A 212 -46.25 1.16 -13.93
CA PHE A 212 -45.54 1.07 -12.66
C PHE A 212 -44.03 1.09 -12.87
N VAL A 213 -43.30 1.73 -11.97
CA VAL A 213 -41.85 1.63 -11.84
C VAL A 213 -41.55 0.87 -10.56
N LEU A 214 -40.98 -0.33 -10.69
CA LEU A 214 -40.54 -1.19 -9.60
C LEU A 214 -39.03 -1.06 -9.44
N ILE A 215 -38.55 -0.75 -8.24
CA ILE A 215 -37.13 -0.64 -7.96
C ILE A 215 -36.71 -1.75 -7.01
N LEU A 216 -35.71 -2.54 -7.41
CA LEU A 216 -35.16 -3.63 -6.62
C LEU A 216 -33.70 -3.30 -6.25
N ASP A 217 -33.43 -3.08 -4.97
CA ASP A 217 -32.12 -2.70 -4.42
C ASP A 217 -31.42 -3.87 -3.72
N ASP A 218 -30.12 -3.78 -3.43
CA ASP A 218 -29.33 -4.68 -2.56
C ASP A 218 -29.47 -6.20 -2.80
N ILE A 219 -29.77 -6.60 -4.04
CA ILE A 219 -29.84 -8.00 -4.46
C ILE A 219 -28.50 -8.72 -4.29
N ASP A 220 -27.41 -7.94 -4.21
CA ASP A 220 -26.05 -8.42 -4.11
C ASP A 220 -25.66 -8.96 -2.73
N THR A 221 -26.53 -8.86 -1.73
CA THR A 221 -26.25 -9.24 -0.34
C THR A 221 -26.79 -10.63 0.05
N SER A 222 -27.73 -11.21 -0.71
CA SER A 222 -28.29 -12.56 -0.50
C SER A 222 -28.39 -13.37 -1.80
N LEU A 223 -27.57 -14.44 -1.91
CA LEU A 223 -27.53 -15.28 -3.12
C LEU A 223 -28.89 -15.97 -3.40
N ASN A 224 -29.60 -16.39 -2.35
CA ASN A 224 -30.87 -17.09 -2.50
C ASN A 224 -31.99 -16.15 -2.96
N GLU A 225 -32.08 -14.96 -2.37
CA GLU A 225 -33.03 -13.93 -2.79
C GLU A 225 -32.74 -13.45 -4.22
N GLY A 226 -31.47 -13.25 -4.57
CA GLY A 226 -31.10 -12.83 -5.93
C GLY A 226 -31.55 -13.81 -7.00
N ARG A 227 -31.49 -15.11 -6.73
CA ARG A 227 -32.04 -16.14 -7.64
C ARG A 227 -33.55 -16.05 -7.78
N LEU A 228 -34.26 -15.92 -6.66
CA LEU A 228 -35.72 -15.81 -6.63
C LEU A 228 -36.18 -14.58 -7.42
N ILE A 229 -35.47 -13.47 -7.32
CA ILE A 229 -35.74 -12.23 -8.03
C ILE A 229 -35.55 -12.42 -9.54
N LEU A 230 -34.41 -12.94 -9.98
CA LEU A 230 -34.14 -13.15 -11.40
C LEU A 230 -35.18 -14.09 -12.03
N GLU A 231 -35.55 -15.18 -11.34
CA GLU A 231 -36.62 -16.07 -11.80
C GLU A 231 -38.01 -15.40 -11.78
N THR A 232 -38.29 -14.53 -10.81
CA THR A 232 -39.54 -13.76 -10.74
C THR A 232 -39.65 -12.80 -11.93
N ILE A 233 -38.57 -12.08 -12.25
CA ILE A 233 -38.52 -11.20 -13.43
C ILE A 233 -38.73 -12.01 -14.70
N ARG A 234 -38.02 -13.14 -14.84
CA ARG A 234 -38.10 -14.00 -16.03
C ARG A 234 -39.48 -14.61 -16.26
N LYS A 235 -40.15 -15.02 -15.18
CA LYS A 235 -41.41 -15.79 -15.26
C LYS A 235 -42.63 -14.88 -15.27
N TYR A 236 -42.67 -13.85 -14.42
CA TYR A 236 -43.93 -13.15 -14.10
C TYR A 236 -43.91 -11.66 -14.45
N LEU A 237 -42.76 -10.98 -14.40
CA LEU A 237 -42.66 -9.53 -14.69
C LEU A 237 -42.46 -9.30 -16.20
N THR A 238 -43.46 -9.69 -16.99
CA THR A 238 -43.39 -9.79 -18.46
C THR A 238 -44.40 -8.89 -19.18
N THR A 239 -44.76 -7.75 -18.57
CA THR A 239 -45.73 -6.79 -19.09
C THR A 239 -45.07 -5.45 -19.45
N PRO A 240 -45.44 -4.80 -20.57
CA PRO A 240 -44.90 -3.49 -20.93
C PRO A 240 -45.30 -2.38 -19.94
N GLN A 241 -46.37 -2.59 -19.15
CA GLN A 241 -46.86 -1.67 -18.12
C GLN A 241 -46.06 -1.71 -16.81
N LEU A 242 -45.03 -2.55 -16.70
CA LEU A 242 -44.18 -2.66 -15.52
C LEU A 242 -42.72 -2.45 -15.93
N ILE A 243 -42.13 -1.33 -15.52
CA ILE A 243 -40.72 -1.02 -15.71
C ILE A 243 -39.98 -1.45 -14.44
N THR A 244 -39.02 -2.36 -14.56
CA THR A 244 -38.23 -2.85 -13.42
C THR A 244 -36.82 -2.23 -13.46
N ILE A 245 -36.42 -1.54 -12.41
CA ILE A 245 -35.05 -1.04 -12.22
C ILE A 245 -34.33 -1.97 -11.24
N LEU A 246 -33.28 -2.62 -11.73
CA LEU A 246 -32.47 -3.58 -10.99
C LEU A 246 -31.15 -2.93 -10.59
N LEU A 247 -30.82 -2.90 -9.29
CA LEU A 247 -29.52 -2.43 -8.81
C LEU A 247 -28.60 -3.61 -8.52
N GLY A 248 -27.40 -3.62 -9.11
CA GLY A 248 -26.47 -4.73 -8.89
C GLY A 248 -25.20 -4.66 -9.73
N ASP A 249 -24.46 -5.76 -9.74
CA ASP A 249 -23.32 -5.98 -10.62
C ASP A 249 -23.66 -7.13 -11.59
N ILE A 250 -23.40 -6.92 -12.89
CA ILE A 250 -23.64 -7.95 -13.90
C ILE A 250 -22.78 -9.19 -13.67
N GLU A 251 -21.57 -9.06 -13.11
CA GLU A 251 -20.69 -10.18 -12.79
C GLU A 251 -21.31 -11.07 -11.68
N LEU A 252 -21.99 -10.45 -10.72
CA LEU A 252 -22.70 -11.19 -9.69
C LEU A 252 -23.92 -11.90 -10.27
N TYR A 253 -24.71 -11.21 -11.11
CA TYR A 253 -25.85 -11.85 -11.78
C TYR A 253 -25.42 -13.00 -12.69
N SER A 254 -24.31 -12.86 -13.41
CA SER A 254 -23.67 -13.94 -14.17
C SER A 254 -23.37 -15.14 -13.26
N THR A 255 -22.76 -14.90 -12.10
CA THR A 255 -22.47 -15.95 -11.11
C THR A 255 -23.75 -16.65 -10.61
N LEU A 256 -24.79 -15.88 -10.26
CA LEU A 256 -26.07 -16.42 -9.80
C LEU A 256 -26.76 -17.27 -10.88
N VAL A 257 -26.75 -16.78 -12.12
CA VAL A 257 -27.36 -17.49 -13.26
C VAL A 257 -26.58 -18.76 -13.56
N ARG A 258 -25.25 -18.72 -13.60
CA ARG A 258 -24.41 -19.92 -13.74
C ARG A 258 -24.78 -20.97 -12.70
N GLN A 259 -24.95 -20.56 -11.45
CA GLN A 259 -25.36 -21.46 -10.37
C GLN A 259 -26.76 -22.06 -10.60
N LEU A 260 -27.72 -21.25 -11.06
CA LEU A 260 -29.05 -21.72 -11.45
C LEU A 260 -29.01 -22.72 -12.62
N GLN A 261 -28.13 -22.52 -13.60
CA GLN A 261 -28.00 -23.46 -14.72
C GLN A 261 -27.34 -24.76 -14.26
N TRP A 262 -26.31 -24.70 -13.41
CA TRP A 262 -25.69 -25.88 -12.83
C TRP A 262 -26.69 -26.74 -12.05
N GLU A 263 -27.55 -26.13 -11.23
CA GLU A 263 -28.59 -26.86 -10.50
C GLU A 263 -29.66 -27.48 -11.40
N LYS A 264 -29.92 -26.90 -12.58
CA LYS A 264 -30.85 -27.48 -13.56
C LYS A 264 -30.23 -28.65 -14.32
N ILE A 265 -28.94 -28.56 -14.65
CA ILE A 265 -28.21 -29.63 -15.34
C ILE A 265 -27.93 -30.79 -14.38
N ASP A 266 -27.59 -30.51 -13.12
CA ASP A 266 -27.28 -31.51 -12.11
C ASP A 266 -28.02 -31.30 -10.77
N PRO A 267 -29.35 -31.48 -10.77
CA PRO A 267 -30.18 -31.21 -9.59
C PRO A 267 -29.84 -32.10 -8.39
N LYS A 268 -29.17 -33.24 -8.61
CA LYS A 268 -28.78 -34.19 -7.56
C LYS A 268 -27.28 -34.15 -7.24
N GLN A 269 -26.51 -33.24 -7.84
CA GLN A 269 -25.05 -33.17 -7.72
C GLN A 269 -24.38 -34.53 -8.00
N THR A 270 -24.91 -35.23 -9.02
CA THR A 270 -24.55 -36.59 -9.40
C THR A 270 -23.54 -36.64 -10.55
N LEU A 271 -23.34 -35.56 -11.30
CA LEU A 271 -22.33 -35.52 -12.38
C LEU A 271 -20.94 -35.78 -11.83
N ASP A 272 -20.61 -35.23 -10.66
CA ASP A 272 -19.34 -35.48 -9.97
C ASP A 272 -19.10 -36.96 -9.60
N LYS A 273 -20.18 -37.76 -9.48
CA LYS A 273 -20.11 -39.17 -9.07
C LYS A 273 -20.00 -40.12 -10.26
N TYR A 274 -20.55 -39.76 -11.42
CA TYR A 274 -20.65 -40.63 -12.59
C TYR A 274 -19.76 -40.18 -13.75
N GLU A 275 -19.33 -38.93 -13.77
CA GLU A 275 -18.41 -38.40 -14.77
C GLU A 275 -17.05 -38.07 -14.13
N LEU A 276 -15.96 -38.44 -14.80
CA LEU A 276 -14.59 -38.13 -14.38
C LEU A 276 -14.42 -36.60 -14.29
N LYS A 277 -13.61 -36.13 -13.33
CA LYS A 277 -13.32 -34.70 -13.07
C LYS A 277 -13.01 -33.85 -14.32
N ASP A 278 -12.54 -34.46 -15.41
CA ASP A 278 -12.24 -33.79 -16.69
C ASP A 278 -13.48 -33.35 -17.50
N ASN A 279 -14.67 -33.91 -17.25
CA ASN A 279 -15.88 -33.57 -18.03
C ASN A 279 -16.62 -32.32 -17.56
N ARG A 280 -16.29 -31.73 -16.40
CA ARG A 280 -16.85 -30.42 -16.01
C ARG A 280 -16.56 -29.34 -17.06
N ALA A 281 -15.42 -29.44 -17.75
CA ALA A 281 -15.09 -28.57 -18.87
C ALA A 281 -16.04 -28.73 -20.07
N HIS A 282 -16.64 -29.91 -20.26
CA HIS A 282 -17.59 -30.18 -21.35
C HIS A 282 -18.89 -29.37 -21.19
N TYR A 283 -19.40 -29.28 -19.95
CA TYR A 283 -20.62 -28.52 -19.65
C TYR A 283 -20.38 -27.03 -19.46
N LEU A 284 -19.13 -26.61 -19.21
CA LEU A 284 -18.80 -25.20 -18.96
C LEU A 284 -19.22 -24.29 -20.12
N ASN A 285 -18.94 -24.68 -21.36
CA ASN A 285 -19.37 -23.94 -22.55
C ASN A 285 -20.91 -23.89 -22.68
N GLN A 286 -21.61 -24.96 -22.30
CA GLN A 286 -23.08 -24.99 -22.34
C GLN A 286 -23.67 -24.07 -21.26
N ILE A 287 -23.11 -24.08 -20.06
CA ILE A 287 -23.48 -23.20 -18.95
C ILE A 287 -23.27 -21.74 -19.34
N GLU A 288 -22.11 -21.42 -19.93
CA GLU A 288 -21.79 -20.07 -20.43
C GLU A 288 -22.81 -19.60 -21.45
N HIS A 289 -23.16 -20.45 -22.41
CA HIS A 289 -24.16 -20.10 -23.42
C HIS A 289 -25.57 -19.91 -22.83
N LEU A 290 -25.99 -20.78 -21.91
CA LEU A 290 -27.29 -20.67 -21.24
C LEU A 290 -27.36 -19.44 -20.33
N GLU A 291 -26.26 -19.09 -19.68
CA GLU A 291 -26.13 -17.88 -18.88
C GLU A 291 -26.25 -16.63 -19.74
N GLU A 292 -25.50 -16.56 -20.84
CA GLU A 292 -25.56 -15.43 -21.77
C GLU A 292 -26.98 -15.23 -22.32
N GLN A 293 -27.63 -16.29 -22.79
CA GLN A 293 -29.03 -16.22 -23.26
C GLN A 293 -30.00 -15.74 -22.18
N TYR A 294 -29.81 -16.20 -20.93
CA TYR A 294 -30.64 -15.81 -19.81
C TYR A 294 -30.49 -14.31 -19.51
N LEU A 295 -29.24 -13.82 -19.43
CA LEU A 295 -28.95 -12.42 -19.14
C LEU A 295 -29.35 -11.50 -20.29
N ILE A 296 -29.17 -11.88 -21.56
CA ILE A 296 -29.65 -11.08 -22.70
C ILE A 296 -31.16 -10.92 -22.64
N LYS A 297 -31.90 -11.98 -22.27
CA LYS A 297 -33.36 -11.95 -22.22
C LYS A 297 -33.91 -11.02 -21.14
N ILE A 298 -33.30 -11.03 -19.95
CA ILE A 298 -33.82 -10.29 -18.79
C ILE A 298 -33.14 -8.93 -18.65
N LEU A 299 -31.83 -8.86 -18.93
CA LEU A 299 -30.98 -7.68 -18.76
C LEU A 299 -30.34 -7.33 -20.10
N MET A 300 -31.18 -6.96 -21.07
CA MET A 300 -30.76 -6.58 -22.43
C MET A 300 -29.62 -5.54 -22.39
N PRO A 301 -28.52 -5.71 -23.16
CA PRO A 301 -27.38 -4.81 -23.13
C PRO A 301 -27.73 -3.32 -23.31
N GLU A 302 -28.71 -3.00 -24.14
CA GLU A 302 -29.16 -1.65 -24.43
C GLU A 302 -29.79 -0.96 -23.21
N ASN A 303 -30.30 -1.76 -22.27
CA ASN A 303 -30.95 -1.31 -21.03
C ASN A 303 -30.00 -1.28 -19.83
N ARG A 304 -28.69 -1.50 -20.03
CA ARG A 304 -27.68 -1.43 -18.96
C ARG A 304 -27.13 -0.01 -18.84
N ILE A 305 -27.06 0.49 -17.62
CA ILE A 305 -26.53 1.81 -17.28
C ILE A 305 -25.42 1.61 -16.26
N ASN A 306 -24.20 2.02 -16.60
CA ASN A 306 -23.08 1.97 -15.66
C ASN A 306 -23.05 3.25 -14.83
N LEU A 307 -22.88 3.11 -13.52
CA LEU A 307 -22.47 4.20 -12.65
C LEU A 307 -20.98 4.41 -12.82
N TYR A 308 -20.60 5.65 -13.11
CA TYR A 308 -19.23 6.00 -13.43
C TYR A 308 -18.42 6.30 -12.17
N SER A 309 -17.12 5.98 -12.21
CA SER A 309 -16.14 6.45 -11.22
C SER A 309 -15.96 7.97 -11.30
N LEU A 310 -15.41 8.60 -10.24
CA LEU A 310 -15.11 10.04 -10.29
C LEU A 310 -14.12 10.37 -11.42
N SER A 311 -13.17 9.47 -11.70
CA SER A 311 -12.23 9.58 -12.82
C SER A 311 -12.94 9.71 -14.17
N GLU A 312 -14.01 8.95 -14.38
CA GLU A 312 -14.82 8.99 -15.61
C GLU A 312 -15.73 10.21 -15.66
N ILE A 313 -16.40 10.55 -14.55
CA ILE A 313 -17.31 11.71 -14.45
C ILE A 313 -16.55 13.01 -14.73
N LYS A 314 -15.32 13.11 -14.22
CA LYS A 314 -14.45 14.27 -14.40
C LYS A 314 -14.13 14.55 -15.87
N LYS A 315 -14.21 13.57 -16.78
CA LYS A 315 -14.02 13.79 -18.23
C LYS A 315 -15.09 14.70 -18.82
N SER A 316 -16.25 14.80 -18.17
CA SER A 316 -17.41 15.55 -18.64
C SER A 316 -17.91 16.62 -17.68
N SER A 317 -17.34 16.74 -16.48
CA SER A 317 -17.88 17.64 -15.45
C SER A 317 -16.78 18.16 -14.52
N ASN A 318 -16.97 19.38 -14.01
CA ASN A 318 -16.06 19.97 -13.04
C ASN A 318 -16.50 19.58 -11.63
N ILE A 319 -15.64 18.86 -10.91
CA ILE A 319 -15.93 18.30 -9.59
C ILE A 319 -15.24 19.13 -8.51
N PHE A 320 -16.00 19.50 -7.49
CA PHE A 320 -15.54 20.26 -6.33
C PHE A 320 -15.84 19.50 -5.04
N PHE A 321 -14.90 19.56 -4.09
CA PHE A 321 -15.07 19.05 -2.73
C PHE A 321 -15.38 20.21 -1.78
N LEU A 322 -16.29 19.95 -0.85
CA LEU A 322 -16.65 20.82 0.26
C LEU A 322 -16.34 20.09 1.57
N GLN A 323 -15.60 20.71 2.49
CA GLN A 323 -15.21 20.11 3.77
C GLN A 323 -15.29 21.13 4.89
N ASN A 324 -15.86 20.78 6.06
CA ASN A 324 -15.82 21.59 7.29
C ASN A 324 -16.05 23.12 7.10
N ASN A 325 -17.06 23.53 6.32
CA ASN A 325 -17.37 24.94 6.00
C ASN A 325 -16.24 25.74 5.29
N GLN A 326 -15.21 25.07 4.77
CA GLN A 326 -14.21 25.67 3.90
C GLN A 326 -14.81 25.95 2.52
N PRO A 327 -14.25 26.89 1.74
CA PRO A 327 -14.69 27.12 0.37
C PRO A 327 -14.54 25.86 -0.48
N GLU A 328 -15.45 25.71 -1.44
CA GLU A 328 -15.40 24.63 -2.41
C GLU A 328 -14.05 24.60 -3.15
N GLN A 329 -13.42 23.44 -3.20
CA GLN A 329 -12.11 23.26 -3.82
C GLN A 329 -12.20 22.29 -4.99
N PHE A 330 -11.56 22.63 -6.10
CA PHE A 330 -11.49 21.72 -7.25
C PHE A 330 -10.80 20.41 -6.86
N VAL A 331 -11.36 19.28 -7.26
CA VAL A 331 -10.91 17.93 -6.84
C VAL A 331 -9.41 17.72 -7.07
N ASP A 332 -8.87 18.21 -8.17
CA ASP A 332 -7.44 18.04 -8.49
C ASP A 332 -6.55 18.83 -7.55
N GLN A 333 -6.98 20.05 -7.21
CA GLN A 333 -6.25 20.88 -6.27
C GLN A 333 -6.34 20.29 -4.87
N PHE A 334 -7.50 19.78 -4.47
CA PHE A 334 -7.68 19.13 -3.17
C PHE A 334 -6.77 17.91 -3.00
N ILE A 335 -6.69 17.03 -4.01
CA ILE A 335 -5.80 15.86 -3.96
C ILE A 335 -4.32 16.27 -4.02
N SER A 336 -3.98 17.31 -4.79
CA SER A 336 -2.61 17.83 -4.82
C SER A 336 -2.21 18.43 -3.47
N ASP A 337 -3.12 19.12 -2.80
CA ASP A 337 -2.93 19.62 -1.45
C ASP A 337 -2.80 18.45 -0.45
N TRP A 338 -3.62 17.40 -0.58
CA TRP A 338 -3.48 16.18 0.22
C TRP A 338 -2.09 15.56 0.07
N VAL A 339 -1.59 15.35 -1.15
CA VAL A 339 -0.22 14.87 -1.39
C VAL A 339 0.81 15.82 -0.77
N LYS A 340 0.66 17.13 -0.98
CA LYS A 340 1.59 18.13 -0.46
C LYS A 340 1.68 18.14 1.06
N TYR A 341 0.54 18.21 1.76
CA TYR A 341 0.51 18.35 3.21
C TYR A 341 0.70 17.01 3.94
N THR A 342 0.22 15.89 3.38
CA THR A 342 0.35 14.57 4.00
C THR A 342 1.69 13.92 3.72
N PHE A 343 2.23 14.07 2.51
CA PHE A 343 3.49 13.41 2.10
C PHE A 343 4.70 14.34 2.13
N HIS A 344 4.50 15.63 2.38
CA HIS A 344 5.56 16.65 2.31
C HIS A 344 6.26 16.65 0.93
N SER A 345 5.51 16.42 -0.16
CA SER A 345 6.04 16.44 -1.52
C SER A 345 5.20 17.31 -2.44
N ILE A 346 5.87 18.11 -3.25
CA ILE A 346 5.27 18.99 -4.25
C ILE A 346 5.38 18.35 -5.65
N ASP A 347 5.59 17.03 -5.71
CA ASP A 347 5.74 16.34 -6.97
C ASP A 347 4.41 16.21 -7.73
N ASN A 348 4.34 16.92 -8.86
CA ASN A 348 3.21 16.85 -9.78
C ASN A 348 3.03 15.44 -10.34
N GLU A 349 4.10 14.69 -10.64
CA GLU A 349 3.96 13.34 -11.19
C GLU A 349 3.36 12.40 -10.14
N LEU A 350 3.90 12.41 -8.92
CA LEU A 350 3.35 11.69 -7.78
C LEU A 350 1.88 12.08 -7.51
N SER A 351 1.57 13.37 -7.53
CA SER A 351 0.21 13.90 -7.35
C SER A 351 -0.74 13.37 -8.41
N ILE A 352 -0.31 13.29 -9.67
CA ILE A 352 -1.08 12.70 -10.77
C ILE A 352 -1.31 11.20 -10.53
N LYS A 353 -0.30 10.45 -10.08
CA LYS A 353 -0.41 9.01 -9.80
C LYS A 353 -1.44 8.74 -8.68
N TYR A 354 -1.33 9.45 -7.56
CA TYR A 354 -2.30 9.33 -6.45
C TYR A 354 -3.70 9.79 -6.85
N ARG A 355 -3.82 10.88 -7.60
CA ARG A 355 -5.11 11.34 -8.13
C ARG A 355 -5.76 10.29 -9.01
N ASN A 356 -5.03 9.70 -9.95
CA ASN A 356 -5.57 8.68 -10.83
C ASN A 356 -5.98 7.43 -10.03
N SER A 357 -5.17 7.02 -9.06
CA SER A 357 -5.50 5.88 -8.19
C SER A 357 -6.76 6.14 -7.36
N LEU A 358 -6.83 7.29 -6.67
CA LEU A 358 -7.93 7.62 -5.77
C LEU A 358 -9.23 7.89 -6.53
N LEU A 359 -9.20 8.59 -7.67
CA LEU A 359 -10.42 8.85 -8.44
C LEU A 359 -11.00 7.60 -9.12
N CYS A 360 -10.22 6.52 -9.21
CA CYS A 360 -10.68 5.20 -9.65
C CYS A 360 -11.27 4.34 -8.51
N GLU A 361 -11.11 4.75 -7.25
CA GLU A 361 -11.71 4.06 -6.10
C GLU A 361 -13.23 4.22 -6.07
N GLN A 362 -13.88 3.42 -5.21
CA GLN A 362 -15.30 3.56 -4.93
C GLN A 362 -15.57 4.93 -4.28
N LEU A 363 -16.66 5.60 -4.68
CA LEU A 363 -17.03 6.92 -4.15
C LEU A 363 -17.00 6.94 -2.62
N ARG A 364 -17.61 5.93 -1.97
CA ARG A 364 -17.64 5.82 -0.52
C ARG A 364 -16.24 5.80 0.10
N THR A 365 -15.31 5.08 -0.51
CA THR A 365 -13.92 5.00 -0.06
C THR A 365 -13.23 6.36 -0.18
N ILE A 366 -13.41 7.06 -1.30
CA ILE A 366 -12.84 8.40 -1.53
C ILE A 366 -13.36 9.38 -0.47
N LEU A 367 -14.68 9.40 -0.22
CA LEU A 367 -15.27 10.25 0.80
C LEU A 367 -14.64 9.96 2.16
N GLN A 368 -14.60 8.71 2.59
CA GLN A 368 -14.07 8.33 3.90
C GLN A 368 -12.57 8.64 4.06
N VAL A 369 -11.76 8.51 3.00
CA VAL A 369 -10.33 8.87 3.01
C VAL A 369 -10.13 10.35 3.31
N PHE A 370 -11.03 11.21 2.84
CA PHE A 370 -10.91 12.65 2.98
C PHE A 370 -11.76 13.25 4.11
N THR A 371 -12.83 12.60 4.58
CA THR A 371 -13.67 13.10 5.68
C THR A 371 -12.85 13.46 6.92
N ASN A 372 -11.91 12.59 7.31
CA ASN A 372 -11.06 12.78 8.50
C ASN A 372 -9.69 13.40 8.18
N TRP A 373 -9.44 13.83 6.95
CA TRP A 373 -8.19 14.48 6.61
C TRP A 373 -8.26 15.96 6.99
N ASN A 374 -7.37 16.40 7.87
CA ASN A 374 -7.18 17.81 8.19
C ASN A 374 -5.75 18.22 7.81
N LYS A 375 -5.63 19.20 6.90
CA LYS A 375 -4.33 19.72 6.45
C LYS A 375 -3.46 20.27 7.58
N ASP A 376 -4.08 20.78 8.65
CA ASP A 376 -3.37 21.45 9.75
C ASP A 376 -2.95 20.48 10.87
N GLU A 377 -3.57 19.30 10.96
CA GLU A 377 -3.35 18.34 12.05
C GLU A 377 -3.47 16.89 11.57
N ILE A 378 -2.39 16.39 10.94
CA ILE A 378 -2.31 14.99 10.49
C ILE A 378 -1.71 14.15 11.63
N SER A 379 -2.55 13.32 12.25
CA SER A 379 -2.21 12.56 13.45
C SER A 379 -2.34 11.05 13.27
N ASP A 380 -2.03 10.29 14.33
CA ASP A 380 -2.25 8.85 14.38
C ASP A 380 -3.73 8.47 14.16
N GLU A 381 -4.69 9.35 14.47
CA GLU A 381 -6.11 9.12 14.21
C GLU A 381 -6.40 8.96 12.72
N TYR A 382 -5.70 9.71 11.87
CA TYR A 382 -5.83 9.59 10.42
C TYR A 382 -5.32 8.23 9.93
N ILE A 383 -4.23 7.72 10.51
CA ILE A 383 -3.71 6.38 10.21
C ILE A 383 -4.74 5.31 10.59
N TYR A 384 -5.35 5.41 11.78
CA TYR A 384 -6.39 4.48 12.22
C TYR A 384 -7.61 4.54 11.30
N SER A 385 -8.03 5.73 10.88
CA SER A 385 -9.12 5.91 9.92
C SER A 385 -8.83 5.15 8.62
N LEU A 386 -7.64 5.34 8.02
CA LEU A 386 -7.23 4.62 6.81
C LEU A 386 -7.13 3.11 7.02
N GLN A 387 -6.66 2.66 8.19
CA GLN A 387 -6.63 1.25 8.54
C GLN A 387 -8.03 0.63 8.51
N HIS A 388 -9.03 1.33 9.04
CA HIS A 388 -10.42 0.87 9.02
C HIS A 388 -11.02 0.90 7.62
N ILE A 389 -10.76 1.95 6.84
CA ILE A 389 -11.26 2.11 5.48
C ILE A 389 -10.72 1.01 4.55
N PHE A 390 -9.42 0.71 4.65
CA PHE A 390 -8.75 -0.27 3.80
C PHE A 390 -8.59 -1.66 4.43
N PHE A 391 -9.26 -1.93 5.55
CA PHE A 391 -9.02 -3.09 6.42
C PHE A 391 -8.86 -4.42 5.68
N THR A 392 -9.78 -4.74 4.76
CA THR A 392 -9.75 -6.01 4.01
C THR A 392 -8.51 -6.14 3.14
N SER A 393 -8.17 -5.08 2.40
CA SER A 393 -6.99 -5.03 1.53
C SER A 393 -5.71 -5.09 2.35
N LEU A 394 -5.62 -4.29 3.42
CA LEU A 394 -4.46 -4.26 4.30
C LEU A 394 -4.26 -5.58 5.04
N ASN A 395 -5.32 -6.24 5.52
CA ASN A 395 -5.20 -7.55 6.17
C ASN A 395 -4.71 -8.63 5.21
N LYS A 396 -5.13 -8.57 3.94
CA LYS A 396 -4.67 -9.51 2.92
C LYS A 396 -3.18 -9.29 2.62
N GLU A 397 -2.78 -8.03 2.42
CA GLU A 397 -1.41 -7.64 2.08
C GLU A 397 -0.43 -7.79 3.24
N PHE A 398 -0.83 -7.39 4.44
CA PHE A 398 0.00 -7.32 5.64
C PHE A 398 -0.24 -8.46 6.62
N LYS A 399 -0.91 -9.54 6.22
CA LYS A 399 -1.13 -10.74 7.06
C LYS A 399 0.12 -11.21 7.82
N ASN A 400 1.30 -10.97 7.23
CA ASN A 400 2.58 -11.36 7.79
C ASN A 400 3.42 -10.26 8.46
N PHE A 401 2.93 -9.03 8.51
CA PHE A 401 3.69 -7.87 8.95
C PHE A 401 2.87 -7.07 9.97
N ASP A 402 3.53 -6.64 11.04
CA ASP A 402 2.88 -5.82 12.06
C ASP A 402 3.07 -4.34 11.70
N PHE A 403 2.13 -3.80 10.92
CA PHE A 403 2.06 -2.36 10.59
C PHE A 403 0.97 -1.62 11.37
N PHE A 404 0.07 -2.35 12.03
CA PHE A 404 -1.09 -1.78 12.72
C PHE A 404 -0.78 -1.34 14.15
N ASN A 405 0.31 -1.84 14.75
CA ASN A 405 0.74 -1.42 16.07
C ASN A 405 1.51 -0.09 16.03
N LEU A 406 0.79 1.03 16.10
CA LEU A 406 1.39 2.38 16.05
C LEU A 406 2.24 2.75 17.28
N SER A 407 2.14 1.96 18.37
CA SER A 407 2.96 2.11 19.57
C SER A 407 4.29 1.35 19.51
N GLN A 408 4.50 0.58 18.44
CA GLN A 408 5.70 -0.23 18.26
C GLN A 408 6.95 0.65 18.08
N ASN A 409 8.10 0.10 18.49
CA ASN A 409 9.39 0.72 18.25
C ASN A 409 9.58 1.00 16.74
N LYS A 410 9.87 2.25 16.38
CA LYS A 410 10.10 2.68 14.98
C LYS A 410 11.08 1.78 14.23
N SER A 411 12.12 1.26 14.90
CA SER A 411 13.07 0.35 14.27
C SER A 411 12.43 -0.94 13.79
N ILE A 412 11.51 -1.52 14.57
CA ILE A 412 10.79 -2.74 14.21
C ILE A 412 9.86 -2.46 13.03
N LEU A 413 9.18 -1.31 13.04
CA LEU A 413 8.33 -0.86 11.92
C LEU A 413 9.14 -0.79 10.61
N ILE A 414 10.32 -0.19 10.66
CA ILE A 414 11.23 -0.07 9.49
C ILE A 414 11.70 -1.43 9.00
N TYR A 415 12.07 -2.34 9.90
CA TYR A 415 12.46 -3.70 9.50
C TYR A 415 11.30 -4.49 8.89
N ASN A 416 10.10 -4.40 9.47
CA ASN A 416 8.90 -5.02 8.90
C ASN A 416 8.65 -4.52 7.47
N PHE A 417 8.87 -3.23 7.21
CA PHE A 417 8.75 -2.66 5.88
C PHE A 417 9.81 -3.16 4.91
N GLY A 418 11.09 -3.19 5.32
CA GLY A 418 12.16 -3.80 4.51
C GLY A 418 11.86 -5.26 4.14
N LEU A 419 11.36 -6.04 5.10
CA LEU A 419 11.00 -7.45 4.90
C LEU A 419 9.78 -7.60 3.98
N TYR A 420 8.80 -6.71 4.11
CA TYR A 420 7.64 -6.65 3.23
C TYR A 420 8.07 -6.45 1.78
N ILE A 421 8.93 -5.48 1.52
CA ILE A 421 9.44 -5.23 0.16
C ILE A 421 10.29 -6.40 -0.35
N ALA A 422 11.16 -6.98 0.47
CA ALA A 422 12.02 -8.10 0.08
C ALA A 422 11.24 -9.36 -0.32
N GLY A 423 10.01 -9.52 0.17
CA GLY A 423 9.12 -10.63 -0.20
C GLY A 423 8.31 -10.41 -1.49
N LYS A 424 8.44 -9.26 -2.16
CA LYS A 424 7.68 -8.92 -3.37
C LYS A 424 8.48 -9.15 -4.65
N SER A 425 7.77 -9.27 -5.78
CA SER A 425 8.41 -9.37 -7.10
C SER A 425 9.18 -8.09 -7.43
N LYS A 426 10.17 -8.18 -8.33
CA LYS A 426 11.00 -7.03 -8.71
C LYS A 426 10.18 -5.84 -9.22
N LEU A 427 9.12 -6.08 -9.99
CA LEU A 427 8.24 -5.03 -10.51
C LEU A 427 7.47 -4.34 -9.38
N ILE A 428 6.81 -5.13 -8.52
CA ILE A 428 6.02 -4.61 -7.40
C ILE A 428 6.90 -3.86 -6.39
N LYS A 429 8.14 -4.33 -6.19
CA LYS A 429 9.12 -3.68 -5.33
C LYS A 429 9.39 -2.23 -5.75
N GLN A 430 9.43 -1.92 -7.05
CA GLN A 430 9.67 -0.55 -7.51
C GLN A 430 8.56 0.40 -7.07
N TYR A 431 7.29 0.00 -7.19
CA TYR A 431 6.15 0.79 -6.73
C TYR A 431 6.19 0.99 -5.21
N ILE A 432 6.41 -0.07 -4.43
CA ILE A 432 6.40 0.03 -2.96
C ILE A 432 7.60 0.84 -2.45
N SER A 433 8.80 0.67 -3.01
CA SER A 433 10.00 1.41 -2.59
C SER A 433 9.88 2.92 -2.82
N HIS A 434 9.16 3.34 -3.87
CA HIS A 434 8.93 4.76 -4.14
C HIS A 434 7.60 5.26 -3.56
N PHE A 435 6.84 4.37 -2.90
CA PHE A 435 5.47 4.61 -2.44
C PHE A 435 4.54 5.11 -3.56
N GLU A 436 4.78 4.68 -4.79
CA GLU A 436 4.02 5.11 -5.96
C GLU A 436 2.86 4.14 -6.25
N PRO A 437 1.63 4.65 -6.47
CA PRO A 437 0.52 3.81 -6.91
C PRO A 437 0.78 3.12 -8.26
N ASP A 438 0.46 1.83 -8.34
CA ASP A 438 0.40 1.02 -9.56
C ASP A 438 -0.90 1.32 -10.33
N PRO A 439 -0.86 1.72 -11.61
CA PRO A 439 -2.07 2.00 -12.39
C PRO A 439 -3.04 0.81 -12.54
N LEU A 440 -2.60 -0.42 -12.29
CA LEU A 440 -3.37 -1.64 -12.53
C LEU A 440 -3.87 -2.34 -11.26
N ASP A 441 -3.30 -2.06 -10.09
CA ASP A 441 -3.59 -2.79 -8.85
C ASP A 441 -4.15 -1.89 -7.74
N ILE A 442 -5.48 -1.79 -7.71
CA ILE A 442 -6.23 -1.01 -6.71
C ILE A 442 -5.98 -1.53 -5.29
N GLU A 443 -5.86 -2.84 -5.10
CA GLU A 443 -5.68 -3.44 -3.77
C GLU A 443 -4.28 -3.12 -3.22
N LEU A 444 -3.25 -3.22 -4.07
CA LEU A 444 -1.89 -2.80 -3.73
C LEU A 444 -1.82 -1.29 -3.47
N ASN A 445 -2.53 -0.47 -4.24
CA ASN A 445 -2.52 0.99 -4.06
C ASN A 445 -3.05 1.43 -2.71
N ARG A 446 -4.02 0.71 -2.14
CA ARG A 446 -4.48 0.95 -0.76
C ARG A 446 -3.37 0.70 0.26
N ALA A 447 -2.61 -0.37 0.08
CA ALA A 447 -1.46 -0.70 0.92
C ALA A 447 -0.33 0.35 0.76
N ILE A 448 0.00 0.75 -0.46
CA ILE A 448 0.99 1.79 -0.75
C ILE A 448 0.57 3.13 -0.14
N THR A 449 -0.70 3.53 -0.32
CA THR A 449 -1.27 4.75 0.26
C THR A 449 -1.19 4.73 1.78
N TYR A 450 -1.59 3.63 2.41
CA TYR A 450 -1.49 3.48 3.86
C TYR A 450 -0.05 3.60 4.36
N LEU A 451 0.90 2.90 3.74
CA LEU A 451 2.31 2.94 4.14
C LEU A 451 2.92 4.33 3.92
N ALA A 452 2.56 5.01 2.83
CA ALA A 452 3.00 6.37 2.55
C ALA A 452 2.56 7.35 3.65
N VAL A 453 1.28 7.28 4.05
CA VAL A 453 0.74 8.09 5.16
C VAL A 453 1.43 7.71 6.48
N LEU A 454 1.54 6.42 6.77
CA LEU A 454 2.17 5.91 8.00
C LEU A 454 3.60 6.44 8.16
N PHE A 455 4.44 6.29 7.14
CA PHE A 455 5.83 6.74 7.21
C PHE A 455 5.97 8.25 7.14
N SER A 456 5.08 8.98 6.46
CA SER A 456 5.12 10.45 6.45
C SER A 456 4.81 11.06 7.82
N ILE A 457 3.94 10.39 8.59
CA ILE A 457 3.61 10.80 9.96
C ILE A 457 4.68 10.33 10.96
N LYS A 458 5.10 9.06 10.87
CA LYS A 458 5.99 8.42 11.87
C LYS A 458 7.48 8.70 11.68
N LEU A 459 7.94 8.99 10.47
CA LEU A 459 9.35 9.33 10.22
C LEU A 459 9.56 10.83 10.38
N HIS A 460 10.49 11.17 11.25
CA HIS A 460 11.03 12.51 11.36
C HIS A 460 12.40 12.57 10.69
N PRO A 461 12.93 13.77 10.39
CA PRO A 461 14.23 13.90 9.73
C PRO A 461 15.39 13.13 10.39
N HIS A 462 15.42 13.01 11.73
CA HIS A 462 16.41 12.20 12.46
C HIS A 462 16.26 10.68 12.27
N ASP A 463 15.13 10.21 11.73
CA ASP A 463 14.90 8.80 11.42
C ASP A 463 15.34 8.46 9.99
N TYR A 464 15.58 9.44 9.11
CA TYR A 464 15.75 9.23 7.67
C TYR A 464 16.96 8.37 7.33
N LEU A 465 18.11 8.63 7.96
CA LEU A 465 19.31 7.82 7.74
C LEU A 465 19.15 6.40 8.31
N SER A 466 18.49 6.28 9.46
CA SER A 466 18.12 4.98 10.04
C SER A 466 17.19 4.19 9.11
N PHE A 467 16.23 4.87 8.48
CA PHE A 467 15.28 4.31 7.54
C PHE A 467 15.99 3.76 6.30
N MET A 468 16.85 4.57 5.66
CA MET A 468 17.68 4.16 4.52
C MET A 468 18.52 2.93 4.83
N ILE A 469 19.27 2.96 5.93
CA ILE A 469 20.23 1.89 6.27
C ILE A 469 19.54 0.60 6.65
N LYS A 470 18.47 0.66 7.47
CA LYS A 470 17.77 -0.55 7.94
C LYS A 470 16.98 -1.23 6.82
N THR A 471 16.35 -0.45 5.93
CA THR A 471 15.69 -1.01 4.74
C THR A 471 16.71 -1.59 3.75
N GLY A 472 17.80 -0.86 3.49
CA GLY A 472 18.92 -1.32 2.67
C GLY A 472 19.59 -2.60 3.20
N TYR A 473 19.78 -2.71 4.52
CA TYR A 473 20.32 -3.90 5.17
C TYR A 473 19.49 -5.14 4.84
N VAL A 474 18.17 -5.01 4.90
CA VAL A 474 17.25 -6.11 4.60
C VAL A 474 17.39 -6.56 3.15
N PHE A 475 17.53 -5.65 2.20
CA PHE A 475 17.73 -6.01 0.79
C PHE A 475 19.03 -6.77 0.54
N ILE A 476 20.09 -6.43 1.26
CA ILE A 476 21.39 -7.08 1.12
C ILE A 476 21.40 -8.45 1.81
N GLN A 477 20.80 -8.56 3.00
CA GLN A 477 20.75 -9.83 3.74
C GLN A 477 19.73 -10.83 3.18
N PHE A 478 18.65 -10.32 2.58
CA PHE A 478 17.51 -11.12 2.14
C PHE A 478 17.10 -10.76 0.70
N PRO A 479 17.95 -11.01 -0.30
CA PRO A 479 17.60 -10.79 -1.70
C PRO A 479 16.43 -11.68 -2.16
N TYR A 480 16.17 -12.79 -1.45
CA TYR A 480 15.05 -13.70 -1.68
C TYR A 480 14.44 -14.10 -0.32
N TRP A 481 13.44 -13.35 0.17
CA TRP A 481 12.80 -13.63 1.47
C TRP A 481 11.74 -14.74 1.36
N ASP A 482 11.80 -15.73 2.27
CA ASP A 482 10.73 -16.73 2.49
C ASP A 482 9.83 -16.30 3.66
N PRO A 483 8.52 -16.05 3.42
CA PRO A 483 7.54 -15.67 4.44
C PRO A 483 7.44 -16.60 5.66
N LYS A 484 7.93 -17.85 5.58
CA LYS A 484 7.86 -18.83 6.68
C LYS A 484 8.87 -18.61 7.81
N LEU A 485 9.83 -17.68 7.69
CA LEU A 485 10.99 -17.55 8.61
C LEU A 485 10.83 -16.47 9.72
N LYS A 486 9.59 -16.22 10.14
CA LYS A 486 9.11 -15.02 10.87
C LYS A 486 9.83 -14.64 12.19
N ALA A 487 10.15 -15.57 13.09
CA ALA A 487 10.44 -15.20 14.49
C ALA A 487 11.93 -15.25 14.92
N ALA A 488 12.70 -16.20 14.41
CA ALA A 488 14.10 -16.37 14.82
C ALA A 488 15.04 -15.32 14.18
N LYS A 489 14.72 -14.85 12.96
CA LYS A 489 15.56 -13.90 12.22
C LYS A 489 15.39 -12.44 12.67
N ILE A 490 14.20 -12.03 13.10
CA ILE A 490 13.95 -10.67 13.63
C ILE A 490 14.76 -10.44 14.92
N LYS A 491 14.83 -11.45 15.83
CA LYS A 491 15.68 -11.39 17.03
C LYS A 491 17.18 -11.29 16.73
N VAL A 492 17.65 -11.89 15.63
CA VAL A 492 19.05 -11.77 15.20
C VAL A 492 19.34 -10.34 14.72
N ILE A 493 18.43 -9.75 13.94
CA ILE A 493 18.54 -8.37 13.44
C ILE A 493 18.54 -7.35 14.59
N GLU A 494 17.71 -7.53 15.62
CA GLU A 494 17.71 -6.66 16.82
C GLU A 494 19.04 -6.69 17.60
N SER A 495 19.76 -7.83 17.58
CA SER A 495 21.02 -8.01 18.31
C SER A 495 22.26 -7.46 17.59
N GLU A 496 22.22 -7.27 16.27
CA GLU A 496 23.39 -6.91 15.45
C GLU A 496 23.66 -5.40 15.34
N HIS A 497 22.69 -4.53 15.66
CA HIS A 497 22.79 -3.08 15.38
C HIS A 497 23.04 -2.16 16.60
N THR A 498 23.30 -2.69 17.79
CA THR A 498 23.63 -1.87 18.98
C THR A 498 25.14 -1.59 19.08
N LEU A 499 25.70 -0.89 18.08
CA LEU A 499 27.07 -0.40 18.17
C LEU A 499 27.04 1.00 18.78
N SER A 500 26.97 1.07 20.10
CA SER A 500 26.87 2.34 20.83
C SER A 500 27.91 3.35 20.35
N ALA A 501 27.54 4.63 20.22
CA ALA A 501 28.48 5.68 19.85
C ALA A 501 29.74 5.73 20.74
N SER A 502 29.61 5.34 22.00
CA SER A 502 30.74 5.10 22.92
C SER A 502 31.68 4.01 22.43
N LYS A 503 31.19 2.86 21.95
CA LYS A 503 32.01 1.78 21.34
C LYS A 503 32.58 2.19 19.98
N PHE A 504 31.91 3.04 19.20
CA PHE A 504 32.47 3.56 17.95
C PHE A 504 33.67 4.47 18.22
N VAL A 505 33.52 5.45 19.14
CA VAL A 505 34.62 6.34 19.54
C VAL A 505 35.70 5.60 20.31
N GLU A 506 35.35 4.60 21.12
CA GLU A 506 36.32 3.73 21.80
C GLU A 506 37.06 2.83 20.80
N ASN A 507 36.40 2.28 19.77
CA ASN A 507 37.07 1.60 18.65
C ASN A 507 37.91 2.56 17.80
N PHE A 508 37.57 3.85 17.78
CA PHE A 508 38.36 4.91 17.14
C PHE A 508 39.59 5.30 17.99
N LYS A 509 39.44 5.37 19.33
CA LYS A 509 40.47 5.79 20.31
C LYS A 509 41.40 4.68 20.78
N LEU A 510 40.93 3.43 20.88
CA LEU A 510 41.75 2.25 21.20
C LEU A 510 42.73 1.92 20.06
N ASN A 511 42.67 2.63 18.92
CA ASN A 511 43.62 2.57 17.79
C ASN A 511 44.98 3.25 18.03
N ILE A 512 45.44 3.33 19.28
CA ILE A 512 46.82 3.76 19.57
C ILE A 512 47.55 2.71 20.43
N GLY A 513 46.88 1.64 20.88
CA GLY A 513 47.58 0.61 21.64
C GLY A 513 46.78 -0.67 21.88
N SER A 514 47.29 -1.79 21.36
CA SER A 514 47.01 -3.17 21.81
C SER A 514 45.60 -3.73 21.58
N TYR A 515 45.42 -4.44 20.45
CA TYR A 515 44.29 -5.34 20.23
C TYR A 515 44.75 -6.80 20.07
N SER A 516 44.79 -7.56 21.17
CA SER A 516 44.99 -9.01 21.13
C SER A 516 43.78 -9.83 21.58
N ASN A 517 42.63 -9.23 21.96
CA ASN A 517 41.58 -9.94 22.69
C ASN A 517 40.12 -9.71 22.27
N LEU A 518 39.80 -9.08 21.13
CA LEU A 518 38.41 -9.04 20.65
C LEU A 518 38.05 -10.35 19.94
N ARG A 519 37.04 -11.08 20.45
CA ARG A 519 36.41 -12.20 19.75
C ARG A 519 35.42 -11.65 18.74
N PHE A 520 35.80 -11.68 17.47
CA PHE A 520 35.01 -11.21 16.33
C PHE A 520 33.94 -12.23 15.94
N GLY A 521 32.66 -11.90 16.16
CA GLY A 521 31.54 -12.81 15.89
C GLY A 521 30.23 -12.18 15.43
N SER A 522 30.08 -10.85 15.37
CA SER A 522 28.84 -10.22 14.88
C SER A 522 29.00 -9.74 13.44
N LYS A 523 28.14 -10.22 12.54
CA LYS A 523 27.97 -9.70 11.18
C LYS A 523 27.16 -8.43 11.27
N THR A 524 27.77 -7.28 11.07
CA THR A 524 27.09 -5.98 11.00
C THR A 524 27.14 -5.42 9.58
N PHE A 525 26.23 -4.52 9.22
CA PHE A 525 26.23 -3.85 7.91
C PHE A 525 27.60 -3.18 7.63
N GLY A 526 28.18 -3.42 6.46
CA GLY A 526 29.53 -2.94 6.14
C GLY A 526 30.67 -3.72 6.85
N THR A 527 30.42 -4.91 7.39
CA THR A 527 31.48 -5.88 7.74
C THR A 527 31.49 -7.05 6.78
N HIS A 528 32.37 -6.99 5.78
CA HIS A 528 32.80 -8.18 5.05
C HIS A 528 34.19 -8.60 5.54
N PHE A 529 34.28 -9.85 6.01
CA PHE A 529 35.55 -10.46 6.37
C PHE A 529 36.14 -11.05 5.09
N ILE A 530 37.21 -10.45 4.60
CA ILE A 530 37.94 -10.92 3.42
C ILE A 530 38.70 -12.19 3.82
N LYS A 531 38.38 -13.32 3.19
CA LYS A 531 39.21 -14.53 3.27
C LYS A 531 40.34 -14.40 2.25
N ARG A 532 41.41 -15.16 2.45
CA ARG A 532 42.58 -15.17 1.55
C ARG A 532 42.24 -15.43 0.08
N ASP A 533 41.11 -16.10 -0.18
CA ASP A 533 40.64 -16.47 -1.52
C ASP A 533 39.78 -15.38 -2.19
N ASP A 534 39.40 -14.31 -1.46
CA ASP A 534 38.63 -13.17 -1.97
C ASP A 534 39.53 -12.09 -2.64
N TYR A 535 40.77 -12.46 -2.97
CA TYR A 535 41.83 -11.59 -3.52
C TYR A 535 41.41 -10.80 -4.77
N ASP A 536 40.68 -11.46 -5.68
CA ASP A 536 40.22 -10.83 -6.93
C ASP A 536 39.17 -9.73 -6.70
N LEU A 537 38.48 -9.74 -5.55
CA LEU A 537 37.47 -8.72 -5.20
C LEU A 537 38.11 -7.40 -4.75
N ILE A 538 39.25 -7.46 -4.05
CA ILE A 538 40.03 -6.27 -3.65
C ILE A 538 40.77 -5.69 -4.86
N ARG A 539 41.36 -6.57 -5.68
CA ARG A 539 42.11 -6.18 -6.89
C ARG A 539 41.24 -5.46 -7.93
N ASN A 540 39.94 -5.73 -7.94
CA ASN A 540 38.98 -5.12 -8.86
C ASN A 540 38.26 -3.89 -8.27
N HIS A 541 38.67 -3.40 -7.09
CA HIS A 541 38.12 -2.21 -6.40
C HIS A 541 36.62 -2.24 -6.10
N SER A 542 35.97 -3.38 -6.25
CA SER A 542 34.52 -3.43 -6.42
C SER A 542 33.69 -3.11 -5.17
N PHE A 543 34.32 -2.87 -4.00
CA PHE A 543 33.64 -2.82 -2.69
C PHE A 543 34.32 -1.97 -1.59
N LEU A 544 35.19 -0.97 -1.90
CA LEU A 544 35.90 -0.18 -0.85
C LEU A 544 34.94 0.52 0.12
N SER A 545 33.80 0.95 -0.40
CA SER A 545 32.69 1.53 0.35
C SER A 545 32.02 0.63 1.39
N ILE A 546 32.22 -0.69 1.29
CA ILE A 546 31.65 -1.71 2.17
C ILE A 546 32.70 -2.24 3.17
N PHE A 547 34.01 -2.04 2.93
CA PHE A 547 35.07 -2.65 3.74
C PHE A 547 35.49 -1.83 4.95
N HIS A 548 35.64 -2.52 6.08
CA HIS A 548 36.43 -2.02 7.22
C HIS A 548 37.85 -2.56 7.08
N ILE A 549 38.79 -1.71 6.67
CA ILE A 549 40.17 -2.12 6.36
C ILE A 549 41.02 -1.97 7.63
N GLN A 550 41.72 -3.02 8.04
CA GLN A 550 42.81 -2.93 9.01
C GLN A 550 44.12 -2.77 8.26
N TYR A 551 44.81 -1.65 8.48
CA TYR A 551 46.12 -1.37 7.92
C TYR A 551 47.17 -1.40 9.02
N PHE A 552 48.31 -2.04 8.75
CA PHE A 552 49.44 -2.05 9.65
C PHE A 552 50.60 -1.33 8.96
N ASP A 553 51.05 -0.24 9.56
CA ASP A 553 52.26 0.45 9.12
C ASP A 553 53.46 -0.26 9.71
N ASP A 554 54.25 -0.90 8.84
CA ASP A 554 55.47 -1.60 9.23
C ASP A 554 56.57 -0.66 9.75
N GLU A 555 56.60 0.61 9.32
CA GLU A 555 57.60 1.59 9.73
C GLU A 555 57.30 2.15 11.13
N SER A 556 56.04 2.46 11.43
CA SER A 556 55.63 2.98 12.74
C SER A 556 55.15 1.92 13.74
N ARG A 557 54.98 0.66 13.30
CA ARG A 557 54.38 -0.46 14.08
C ARG A 557 52.98 -0.15 14.60
N SER A 558 52.21 0.63 13.86
CA SER A 558 50.88 1.10 14.24
C SER A 558 49.79 0.34 13.49
N ASN A 559 48.71 -0.05 14.19
CA ASN A 559 47.52 -0.64 13.57
C ASN A 559 46.46 0.44 13.37
N TYR A 560 45.99 0.61 12.16
CA TYR A 560 44.96 1.55 11.76
C TYR A 560 43.69 0.79 11.35
N ASN A 561 42.54 1.23 11.87
CA ASN A 561 41.23 0.73 11.48
C ASN A 561 40.54 1.79 10.63
N PHE A 562 40.20 1.45 9.38
CA PHE A 562 39.42 2.28 8.48
C PHE A 562 37.95 1.92 8.54
N ILE A 563 37.10 2.95 8.65
CA ILE A 563 35.65 2.82 8.73
C ILE A 563 35.08 3.05 7.33
N SER A 564 34.27 2.10 6.86
CA SER A 564 33.61 2.20 5.56
C SER A 564 32.59 3.35 5.52
N PHE A 565 32.29 3.87 4.33
CA PHE A 565 31.32 4.94 4.16
C PHE A 565 29.95 4.57 4.74
N PHE A 566 29.45 3.36 4.48
CA PHE A 566 28.16 2.91 5.04
C PHE A 566 28.17 2.74 6.56
N LYS A 567 29.31 2.39 7.16
CA LYS A 567 29.46 2.36 8.62
C LYS A 567 29.48 3.77 9.22
N LEU A 568 30.09 4.73 8.54
CA LEU A 568 30.02 6.13 8.94
C LEU A 568 28.56 6.62 8.95
N LEU A 569 27.80 6.33 7.89
CA LEU A 569 26.37 6.65 7.85
C LEU A 569 25.59 5.94 8.96
N ALA A 570 25.89 4.67 9.25
CA ALA A 570 25.23 3.94 10.34
C ALA A 570 25.54 4.53 11.72
N PHE A 571 26.77 5.01 11.92
CA PHE A 571 27.16 5.73 13.13
C PHE A 571 26.41 7.05 13.27
N ILE A 572 26.34 7.84 12.18
CA ILE A 572 25.58 9.10 12.17
C ILE A 572 24.11 8.83 12.54
N ALA A 573 23.48 7.80 11.96
CA ALA A 573 22.10 7.40 12.26
C ALA A 573 21.90 6.97 13.72
N ASP A 574 22.90 6.31 14.33
CA ASP A 574 22.86 5.95 15.75
C ASP A 574 22.95 7.20 16.63
N CYS A 575 23.81 8.16 16.28
CA CYS A 575 23.90 9.45 16.98
C CYS A 575 22.60 10.25 16.91
N GLU A 576 21.91 10.27 15.76
CA GLU A 576 20.62 10.92 15.57
C GLU A 576 19.52 10.32 16.48
N THR A 577 19.61 9.02 16.81
CA THR A 577 18.55 8.28 17.51
C THR A 577 18.81 8.02 19.00
N ASN A 578 20.07 7.80 19.41
CA ASN A 578 20.44 7.37 20.76
C ASN A 578 21.14 8.45 21.62
N GLU A 579 21.34 9.66 21.07
CA GLU A 579 21.89 10.85 21.75
C GLU A 579 23.28 10.70 22.41
N GLN A 580 23.95 9.56 22.22
CA GLN A 580 25.31 9.36 22.71
C GLN A 580 26.28 10.04 21.73
N THR A 581 26.92 11.13 22.18
CA THR A 581 27.85 11.94 21.37
C THR A 581 29.28 11.93 21.90
N ASN A 582 29.59 11.04 22.84
CA ASN A 582 30.81 11.08 23.64
C ASN A 582 32.09 11.08 22.78
N GLY A 583 32.69 12.26 22.60
CA GLY A 583 34.04 12.43 22.07
C GLY A 583 34.17 12.97 20.64
N ILE A 584 33.10 13.48 20.01
CA ILE A 584 33.16 14.14 18.70
C ILE A 584 32.66 15.58 18.81
N GLU A 585 33.53 16.54 18.49
CA GLU A 585 33.23 17.98 18.54
C GLU A 585 32.12 18.35 17.54
N GLY A 586 31.22 19.26 17.94
CA GLY A 586 30.13 19.75 17.10
C GLY A 586 28.91 18.82 16.92
N MET A 587 29.02 17.50 17.22
CA MET A 587 27.90 16.56 17.02
C MET A 587 26.68 16.88 17.89
N ALA A 588 26.88 17.32 19.14
CA ALA A 588 25.79 17.71 20.02
C ALA A 588 25.05 18.97 19.53
N GLU A 589 25.79 19.96 19.00
CA GLU A 589 25.21 21.17 18.40
C GLU A 589 24.40 20.79 17.15
N TRP A 590 24.95 19.94 16.28
CA TRP A 590 24.28 19.46 15.07
C TRP A 590 22.98 18.69 15.39
N ILE A 591 22.99 17.77 16.36
CA ILE A 591 21.76 17.05 16.79
C ILE A 591 20.72 18.03 17.38
N SER A 592 21.15 19.09 18.05
CA SER A 592 20.23 20.10 18.62
C SER A 592 19.42 20.85 17.55
N LEU A 593 19.94 20.97 16.32
CA LEU A 593 19.21 21.58 15.20
C LEU A 593 17.94 20.79 14.87
N PHE A 594 17.94 19.47 15.03
CA PHE A 594 16.71 18.68 14.91
C PHE A 594 15.73 18.89 16.06
N LYS A 595 16.23 18.95 17.30
CA LYS A 595 15.39 19.09 18.51
C LYS A 595 14.57 20.38 18.51
N SER A 596 15.03 21.38 17.76
CA SER A 596 14.31 22.64 17.55
C SER A 596 13.27 22.59 16.41
N ASN A 597 12.99 21.41 15.84
CA ASN A 597 12.10 21.20 14.69
C ASN A 597 12.47 22.10 13.48
N LYS A 598 13.75 22.46 13.35
CA LYS A 598 14.21 23.33 12.26
C LYS A 598 14.38 22.62 10.93
N VAL A 599 14.26 21.29 10.83
CA VAL A 599 14.55 20.58 9.57
C VAL A 599 13.26 20.17 8.86
N GLN A 600 13.17 20.51 7.57
CA GLN A 600 12.06 20.15 6.70
C GLN A 600 11.92 18.64 6.57
N ARG A 601 10.66 18.20 6.50
CA ARG A 601 10.31 16.81 6.23
C ARG A 601 10.34 16.53 4.73
N MET A 602 10.69 15.30 4.39
CA MET A 602 10.70 14.78 3.03
C MET A 602 9.75 13.60 2.91
N TYR A 603 9.29 13.36 1.69
CA TYR A 603 8.54 12.17 1.34
C TYR A 603 9.37 10.89 1.51
N ALA A 604 8.76 9.86 2.11
CA ALA A 604 9.41 8.58 2.38
C ALA A 604 9.98 7.90 1.12
N GLY A 605 9.30 8.03 -0.02
CA GLY A 605 9.78 7.48 -1.30
C GLY A 605 11.08 8.13 -1.78
N LYS A 606 11.23 9.44 -1.58
CA LYS A 606 12.47 10.16 -1.91
C LYS A 606 13.62 9.74 -1.02
N ILE A 607 13.38 9.47 0.26
CA ILE A 607 14.41 9.01 1.19
C ILE A 607 14.99 7.66 0.72
N LEU A 608 14.15 6.71 0.30
CA LEU A 608 14.62 5.42 -0.22
C LEU A 608 15.30 5.56 -1.58
N LYS A 609 14.79 6.46 -2.43
CA LYS A 609 15.43 6.78 -3.71
C LYS A 609 16.85 7.33 -3.51
N ILE A 610 17.05 8.26 -2.55
CA ILE A 610 18.39 8.75 -2.17
C ILE A 610 19.31 7.59 -1.83
N TRP A 611 18.83 6.61 -1.05
CA TRP A 611 19.62 5.45 -0.66
C TRP A 611 20.01 4.57 -1.86
N ASP A 612 19.03 4.19 -2.68
CA ASP A 612 19.25 3.35 -3.86
C ASP A 612 20.25 4.01 -4.83
N GLU A 613 20.07 5.30 -5.11
CA GLU A 613 20.98 6.03 -5.98
C GLU A 613 22.36 6.28 -5.35
N THR A 614 22.44 6.43 -4.02
CA THR A 614 23.73 6.53 -3.32
C THR A 614 24.51 5.23 -3.45
N ALA A 615 23.85 4.07 -3.33
CA ALA A 615 24.50 2.78 -3.53
C ALA A 615 25.06 2.65 -4.96
N ASP A 616 24.33 3.14 -5.97
CA ASP A 616 24.80 3.18 -7.36
C ASP A 616 25.96 4.16 -7.56
N VAL A 617 25.91 5.37 -6.99
CA VAL A 617 27.01 6.35 -7.03
C VAL A 617 28.29 5.74 -6.47
N VAL A 618 28.18 5.15 -5.29
CA VAL A 618 29.29 4.51 -4.58
C VAL A 618 29.89 3.38 -5.40
N THR A 619 29.05 2.50 -5.96
CA THR A 619 29.48 1.40 -6.83
C THR A 619 30.21 1.91 -8.08
N ASN A 620 29.72 3.02 -8.65
CA ASN A 620 30.37 3.65 -9.80
C ASN A 620 31.73 4.27 -9.45
N ILE A 621 31.88 4.90 -8.28
CA ILE A 621 33.16 5.44 -7.80
C ILE A 621 34.17 4.29 -7.61
N ASP A 622 33.73 3.20 -6.98
CA ASP A 622 34.52 2.00 -6.71
C ASP A 622 35.08 1.37 -8.00
N GLN A 623 34.27 1.28 -9.07
CA GLN A 623 34.64 0.57 -10.30
C GLN A 623 35.47 1.39 -11.31
N ARG A 624 35.66 2.69 -11.08
CA ARG A 624 36.34 3.58 -12.04
C ARG A 624 37.86 3.38 -12.03
N ASN A 625 38.43 3.09 -13.18
CA ASN A 625 39.88 2.92 -13.34
C ASN A 625 40.67 4.19 -12.98
N GLU A 626 40.09 5.35 -13.24
CA GLU A 626 40.67 6.67 -12.95
C GLU A 626 40.82 6.93 -11.44
N ASN A 627 40.09 6.19 -10.60
CA ASN A 627 40.11 6.32 -9.15
C ASN A 627 41.14 5.41 -8.48
N LYS A 628 41.81 4.52 -9.21
CA LYS A 628 42.70 3.49 -8.64
C LYS A 628 43.83 4.04 -7.76
N ASN A 629 44.39 5.19 -8.12
CA ASN A 629 45.52 5.80 -7.41
C ASN A 629 45.09 6.86 -6.39
N LYS A 630 43.77 6.99 -6.11
CA LYS A 630 43.25 7.96 -5.15
C LYS A 630 43.49 7.49 -3.72
N SER A 631 43.74 8.44 -2.81
CA SER A 631 43.87 8.15 -1.38
C SER A 631 42.51 7.79 -0.75
N ILE A 632 42.53 7.20 0.45
CA ILE A 632 41.30 6.94 1.22
C ILE A 632 40.52 8.23 1.48
N LYS A 633 41.22 9.33 1.76
CA LYS A 633 40.62 10.65 1.92
C LYS A 633 39.88 11.08 0.65
N ASP A 634 40.49 10.89 -0.52
CA ASP A 634 39.86 11.24 -1.81
C ASP A 634 38.62 10.37 -2.09
N PHE A 635 38.66 9.07 -1.78
CA PHE A 635 37.49 8.19 -1.88
C PHE A 635 36.35 8.63 -0.94
N MET A 636 36.67 8.90 0.32
CA MET A 636 35.68 9.41 1.29
C MET A 636 35.09 10.74 0.84
N SER A 637 35.90 11.62 0.27
CA SER A 637 35.46 12.90 -0.27
C SER A 637 34.47 12.70 -1.45
N LEU A 638 34.78 11.79 -2.37
CA LEU A 638 33.87 11.42 -3.47
C LEU A 638 32.56 10.77 -2.98
N TYR A 639 32.61 9.89 -1.97
CA TYR A 639 31.40 9.28 -1.41
C TYR A 639 30.51 10.30 -0.70
N ILE A 640 31.11 11.16 0.12
CA ILE A 640 30.41 12.24 0.82
C ILE A 640 29.79 13.19 -0.19
N ALA A 641 30.55 13.68 -1.17
CA ALA A 641 30.04 14.55 -2.22
C ALA A 641 28.93 13.87 -3.03
N GLY A 642 29.09 12.59 -3.36
CA GLY A 642 28.08 11.79 -4.04
C GLY A 642 26.78 11.69 -3.26
N PHE A 643 26.84 11.33 -1.99
CA PHE A 643 25.68 11.23 -1.10
C PHE A 643 25.00 12.57 -0.85
N LEU A 644 25.76 13.62 -0.54
CA LEU A 644 25.23 14.97 -0.34
C LEU A 644 24.61 15.52 -1.61
N ASN A 645 25.19 15.26 -2.79
CA ASN A 645 24.59 15.63 -4.06
C ASN A 645 23.25 14.92 -4.30
N ARG A 646 23.12 13.65 -3.89
CA ARG A 646 21.86 12.89 -4.00
C ARG A 646 20.77 13.48 -3.09
N ILE A 647 21.10 13.83 -1.86
CA ILE A 647 20.17 14.51 -0.97
C ILE A 647 19.77 15.88 -1.55
N LEU A 648 20.74 16.61 -2.11
CA LEU A 648 20.50 17.92 -2.72
C LEU A 648 19.51 17.83 -3.89
N ILE A 649 19.71 16.88 -4.81
CA ILE A 649 18.86 16.69 -5.99
C ILE A 649 17.41 16.34 -5.60
N GLU A 650 17.22 15.54 -4.55
CA GLU A 650 15.89 15.10 -4.12
C GLU A 650 15.17 16.10 -3.20
N SER A 651 15.86 17.15 -2.74
CA SER A 651 15.27 18.23 -1.93
C SER A 651 14.32 19.08 -2.77
N GLU A 652 13.07 19.21 -2.33
CA GLU A 652 12.01 19.90 -3.08
C GLU A 652 12.33 21.38 -3.30
N GLU A 653 13.02 22.01 -2.35
CA GLU A 653 13.35 23.43 -2.35
C GLU A 653 14.29 23.84 -3.49
N TYR A 654 15.05 22.89 -4.04
CA TYR A 654 16.01 23.16 -5.11
C TYR A 654 15.55 22.66 -6.49
N ARG A 655 14.31 22.19 -6.60
CA ARG A 655 13.79 21.60 -7.84
C ARG A 655 13.81 22.54 -9.05
N GLU A 656 13.63 23.84 -8.82
CA GLU A 656 13.61 24.86 -9.89
C GLU A 656 15.00 25.16 -10.49
N PHE A 657 16.09 24.73 -9.85
CA PHE A 657 17.46 25.05 -10.28
C PHE A 657 18.04 24.09 -11.34
N GLU A 658 17.24 23.12 -11.81
CA GLU A 658 17.65 22.13 -12.84
C GLU A 658 19.04 21.54 -12.57
N LEU A 659 19.18 20.95 -11.38
CA LEU A 659 20.46 20.41 -10.91
C LEU A 659 20.93 19.24 -11.78
N ASN A 660 22.24 19.12 -11.92
CA ASN A 660 22.85 18.02 -12.65
C ASN A 660 22.66 16.71 -11.88
N ASN A 661 21.87 15.79 -12.45
CA ASN A 661 21.54 14.50 -11.85
C ASN A 661 22.56 13.37 -12.16
N TYR A 662 23.68 13.67 -12.84
CA TYR A 662 24.72 12.67 -13.07
C TYR A 662 25.43 12.26 -11.78
N ASN A 663 25.90 11.01 -11.73
CA ASN A 663 26.66 10.49 -10.60
C ASN A 663 28.02 11.20 -10.47
N VAL A 664 28.34 11.68 -9.26
CA VAL A 664 29.72 11.92 -8.85
C VAL A 664 30.52 10.64 -9.08
N SER A 665 31.70 10.75 -9.71
CA SER A 665 32.48 9.57 -10.12
C SER A 665 33.97 9.74 -9.89
N THR A 666 34.64 10.60 -10.64
CA THR A 666 36.11 10.81 -10.55
C THR A 666 36.49 12.14 -9.91
N SER A 667 35.54 13.07 -9.83
CA SER A 667 35.69 14.41 -9.29
C SER A 667 34.40 14.86 -8.60
N GLU A 668 34.53 15.72 -7.59
CA GLU A 668 33.43 16.38 -6.87
C GLU A 668 32.78 17.51 -7.68
N GLN A 669 33.30 17.81 -8.87
CA GLN A 669 32.88 18.95 -9.69
C GLN A 669 31.36 19.03 -9.89
N ILE A 670 30.69 17.90 -10.13
CA ILE A 670 29.22 17.88 -10.30
C ILE A 670 28.51 18.43 -9.05
N PHE A 671 28.98 18.04 -7.88
CA PHE A 671 28.42 18.52 -6.62
C PHE A 671 28.73 20.01 -6.43
N SER A 672 29.99 20.43 -6.66
CA SER A 672 30.36 21.85 -6.59
C SER A 672 29.58 22.72 -7.55
N ASP A 673 29.39 22.29 -8.80
CA ASP A 673 28.61 22.99 -9.81
C ASP A 673 27.14 23.13 -9.38
N ASN A 674 26.56 22.08 -8.79
CA ASN A 674 25.20 22.14 -8.25
C ASN A 674 25.09 23.10 -7.05
N LEU A 675 26.08 23.15 -6.15
CA LEU A 675 26.13 24.15 -5.07
C LEU A 675 26.22 25.57 -5.62
N HIS A 676 27.02 25.78 -6.67
CA HIS A 676 27.10 27.08 -7.34
C HIS A 676 25.79 27.48 -8.00
N LYS A 677 25.10 26.54 -8.67
CA LYS A 677 23.79 26.79 -9.30
C LYS A 677 22.75 27.31 -8.31
N ILE A 678 22.74 26.78 -7.08
CA ILE A 678 21.80 27.22 -6.05
C ILE A 678 22.30 28.43 -5.22
N ASN A 679 23.46 29.01 -5.57
CA ASN A 679 24.13 30.04 -4.78
C ASN A 679 24.28 29.66 -3.30
N PHE A 680 24.72 28.42 -3.04
CA PHE A 680 24.77 27.88 -1.68
C PHE A 680 25.75 28.65 -0.78
N ASP A 681 25.28 29.09 0.39
CA ASP A 681 26.08 29.82 1.37
C ASP A 681 26.02 29.15 2.76
N LYS A 682 27.12 28.49 3.14
CA LYS A 682 27.28 27.80 4.44
C LYS A 682 27.18 28.77 5.63
N SER A 683 27.58 30.04 5.46
CA SER A 683 27.74 30.98 6.58
C SER A 683 26.43 31.39 7.22
N ASN A 684 25.33 31.36 6.46
CA ASN A 684 24.00 31.77 6.90
C ASN A 684 23.13 30.63 7.46
N LEU A 685 23.54 29.38 7.31
CA LEU A 685 22.70 28.22 7.67
C LEU A 685 22.36 28.17 9.17
N LYS A 686 23.31 28.49 10.06
CA LYS A 686 23.07 28.45 11.51
C LYS A 686 21.97 29.40 11.98
N ASN A 687 21.73 30.48 11.22
CA ASN A 687 20.74 31.52 11.53
C ASN A 687 19.40 31.32 10.83
N LYS A 688 19.29 30.33 9.94
CA LYS A 688 18.07 30.05 9.18
C LYS A 688 16.97 29.52 10.12
N GLU A 689 15.74 29.97 9.91
CA GLU A 689 14.57 29.51 10.68
C GLU A 689 14.25 28.04 10.40
N THR A 690 14.44 27.60 9.15
CA THR A 690 14.22 26.22 8.73
C THR A 690 15.28 25.79 7.71
N LEU A 691 15.84 24.61 7.91
CA LEU A 691 16.84 23.94 7.08
C LEU A 691 16.20 22.87 6.21
N THR A 692 16.67 22.71 4.98
CA THR A 692 16.42 21.50 4.19
C THR A 692 17.14 20.30 4.82
N TYR A 693 16.74 19.06 4.50
CA TYR A 693 17.50 17.89 4.97
C TYR A 693 18.92 17.88 4.39
N PHE A 694 19.11 18.38 3.15
CA PHE A 694 20.44 18.60 2.57
C PHE A 694 21.29 19.55 3.44
N GLU A 695 20.77 20.74 3.76
CA GLU A 695 21.47 21.73 4.59
C GLU A 695 21.83 21.16 5.96
N TYR A 696 20.91 20.40 6.56
CA TYR A 696 21.15 19.72 7.81
C TYR A 696 22.30 18.70 7.69
N MET A 697 22.26 17.80 6.71
CA MET A 697 23.31 16.80 6.51
C MET A 697 24.65 17.43 6.14
N TYR A 698 24.65 18.54 5.39
CA TYR A 698 25.85 19.31 5.05
C TYR A 698 26.52 19.94 6.29
N LEU A 699 25.75 20.26 7.33
CA LEU A 699 26.27 20.74 8.62
C LEU A 699 26.80 19.62 9.53
N CYS A 700 26.65 18.34 9.15
CA CYS A 700 27.12 17.22 9.96
C CYS A 700 28.66 17.24 10.05
N PRO A 701 29.26 17.33 11.24
CA PRO A 701 30.72 17.37 11.40
C PRO A 701 31.43 16.14 10.80
N MET A 702 30.76 14.99 10.80
CA MET A 702 31.28 13.74 10.26
C MET A 702 31.25 13.64 8.73
N LEU A 703 30.47 14.50 8.08
CA LEU A 703 30.43 14.62 6.61
C LEU A 703 31.27 15.80 6.11
N ASP A 704 31.97 16.52 6.99
CA ASP A 704 32.92 17.54 6.60
C ASP A 704 34.30 16.91 6.40
N ILE A 705 34.79 16.83 5.16
CA ILE A 705 36.11 16.28 4.86
C ILE A 705 37.26 17.10 5.49
N GLN A 706 36.98 18.34 5.92
CA GLN A 706 37.95 19.16 6.65
C GLN A 706 38.07 18.77 8.13
N HIS A 707 37.16 17.94 8.66
CA HIS A 707 37.19 17.49 10.04
C HIS A 707 38.53 16.82 10.38
N PRO A 708 39.11 17.03 11.59
CA PRO A 708 40.43 16.50 11.97
C PRO A 708 40.61 15.00 11.74
N ILE A 709 39.51 14.24 11.88
CA ILE A 709 39.45 12.79 11.64
C ILE A 709 39.95 12.38 10.25
N TYR A 710 39.82 13.25 9.24
CA TYR A 710 40.22 13.01 7.84
C TYR A 710 41.58 13.66 7.49
N GLN A 711 42.14 14.47 8.39
CA GLN A 711 43.42 15.16 8.18
C GLN A 711 44.62 14.37 8.73
N GLU A 712 44.37 13.21 9.33
CA GLU A 712 45.43 12.31 9.78
C GLU A 712 46.38 11.97 8.61
N PRO A 713 47.72 12.09 8.79
CA PRO A 713 48.70 11.96 7.71
C PRO A 713 48.59 10.65 6.92
N ILE A 714 48.07 9.60 7.55
CA ILE A 714 47.90 8.30 6.92
C ILE A 714 46.77 8.27 5.88
N LEU A 715 45.70 9.02 6.10
CA LEU A 715 44.56 9.08 5.18
C LEU A 715 44.89 9.83 3.89
N SER A 716 45.94 10.66 3.92
CA SER A 716 46.41 11.47 2.80
C SER A 716 47.62 10.90 2.05
N LYS A 717 48.33 9.91 2.64
CA LYS A 717 49.56 9.34 2.06
C LYS A 717 49.40 7.91 1.53
N VAL A 718 48.36 7.20 1.95
CA VAL A 718 48.13 5.79 1.58
C VAL A 718 47.42 5.70 0.24
N ASP A 719 48.14 5.21 -0.78
CA ASP A 719 47.55 4.74 -2.03
C ASP A 719 46.90 3.37 -1.78
N VAL A 720 45.56 3.37 -1.88
CA VAL A 720 44.69 2.23 -1.60
C VAL A 720 45.10 1.00 -2.41
N THR A 721 45.50 1.17 -3.68
CA THR A 721 45.91 0.05 -4.53
C THR A 721 47.20 -0.58 -4.05
N THR A 722 48.25 0.25 -3.93
CA THR A 722 49.61 -0.23 -3.71
C THR A 722 49.72 -0.92 -2.35
N GLU A 723 49.10 -0.36 -1.31
CA GLU A 723 49.18 -0.91 0.05
C GLU A 723 48.29 -2.11 0.31
N LEU A 724 47.01 -2.09 -0.14
CA LEU A 724 46.15 -3.27 -0.04
C LEU A 724 46.71 -4.45 -0.84
N LEU A 725 47.32 -4.18 -2.01
CA LEU A 725 48.04 -5.22 -2.75
C LEU A 725 49.21 -5.76 -1.94
N THR A 726 50.06 -4.94 -1.30
CA THR A 726 51.13 -5.46 -0.41
C THR A 726 50.60 -6.26 0.78
N ILE A 727 49.56 -5.79 1.47
CA ILE A 727 48.97 -6.47 2.64
C ILE A 727 48.39 -7.83 2.25
N VAL A 728 47.77 -7.92 1.08
CA VAL A 728 47.05 -9.12 0.65
C VAL A 728 47.97 -10.08 -0.14
N THR A 729 48.97 -9.58 -0.87
CA THR A 729 49.95 -10.41 -1.59
C THR A 729 51.09 -10.95 -0.72
N ASN A 730 51.37 -10.34 0.43
CA ASN A 730 52.36 -10.82 1.41
C ASN A 730 51.74 -11.21 2.77
N PRO A 731 50.91 -12.27 2.85
CA PRO A 731 50.36 -12.72 4.13
C PRO A 731 51.33 -13.59 4.95
N THR A 732 52.59 -13.75 4.54
CA THR A 732 53.56 -14.64 5.21
C THR A 732 54.66 -13.89 5.95
N ILE A 733 54.57 -14.02 7.29
CA ILE A 733 55.63 -13.96 8.30
C ILE A 733 55.90 -12.56 8.87
N ASN A 734 55.06 -12.20 9.84
CA ASN A 734 55.51 -12.29 11.23
C ASN A 734 54.38 -12.91 12.06
N LYS A 735 54.50 -14.21 12.39
CA LYS A 735 54.16 -14.59 13.77
C LYS A 735 54.88 -13.57 14.61
N LEU A 736 54.21 -12.86 15.52
CA LEU A 736 54.87 -12.06 16.56
C LEU A 736 56.05 -12.87 17.11
N THR A 737 57.25 -12.66 16.58
CA THR A 737 58.45 -13.30 17.09
C THR A 737 58.70 -12.51 18.34
N LYS A 738 58.25 -13.09 19.45
CA LYS A 738 58.58 -12.65 20.79
C LYS A 738 60.04 -12.18 20.78
N PRO A 739 60.38 -10.97 21.22
CA PRO A 739 61.77 -10.50 21.21
C PRO A 739 62.67 -11.54 21.90
N ASP A 740 63.82 -11.84 21.29
CA ASP A 740 64.75 -12.84 21.82
C ASP A 740 65.52 -12.23 23.00
N PHE A 741 65.19 -12.68 24.21
CA PHE A 741 65.82 -12.20 25.43
C PHE A 741 67.34 -12.40 25.43
N LYS A 742 67.84 -13.45 24.75
CA LYS A 742 69.28 -13.76 24.70
C LYS A 742 70.05 -12.74 23.87
N LYS A 743 69.43 -12.13 22.87
CA LYS A 743 70.06 -11.15 21.95
C LYS A 743 70.16 -9.73 22.53
N LEU A 744 69.51 -9.45 23.66
CA LEU A 744 69.58 -8.15 24.32
C LEU A 744 70.97 -7.87 24.93
N SER A 745 71.33 -6.59 25.03
CA SER A 745 72.51 -6.15 25.79
C SER A 745 72.37 -6.52 27.27
N TYR A 746 73.50 -6.57 28.00
CA TYR A 746 73.48 -6.88 29.43
C TYR A 746 72.64 -5.88 30.25
N GLU A 747 72.81 -4.57 30.00
CA GLU A 747 72.03 -3.53 30.69
C GLU A 747 70.53 -3.65 30.44
N ASN A 748 70.10 -3.92 29.21
CA ASN A 748 68.68 -4.11 28.91
C ASN A 748 68.12 -5.37 29.59
N LYS A 749 68.92 -6.45 29.70
CA LYS A 749 68.50 -7.65 30.45
C LYS A 749 68.35 -7.36 31.95
N LYS A 750 69.24 -6.54 32.51
CA LYS A 750 69.24 -6.12 33.91
C LYS A 750 68.04 -5.23 34.24
N GLU A 751 67.75 -4.23 33.42
CA GLU A 751 66.55 -3.37 33.58
C GLU A 751 65.26 -4.20 33.50
N ILE A 752 65.16 -5.13 32.55
CA ILE A 752 63.97 -5.99 32.42
C ILE A 752 63.77 -6.84 33.69
N ILE A 753 64.83 -7.43 34.24
CA ILE A 753 64.74 -8.20 35.48
C ILE A 753 64.36 -7.29 36.66
N GLN A 754 64.95 -6.09 36.76
CA GLN A 754 64.71 -5.15 37.85
C GLN A 754 63.31 -4.50 37.79
N SER A 755 62.72 -4.39 36.61
CA SER A 755 61.34 -3.90 36.43
C SER A 755 60.28 -4.84 37.03
N ILE A 756 60.62 -6.11 37.27
CA ILE A 756 59.73 -7.05 37.94
C ILE A 756 59.71 -6.73 39.43
N LYS A 757 58.58 -6.19 39.92
CA LYS A 757 58.40 -5.86 41.33
C LYS A 757 58.72 -7.07 42.22
N ASN A 758 59.61 -6.87 43.21
CA ASN A 758 60.13 -7.90 44.12
C ASN A 758 60.90 -9.05 43.45
N TRP A 759 61.53 -8.83 42.29
CA TRP A 759 62.29 -9.86 41.58
C TRP A 759 63.34 -10.57 42.46
N GLU A 760 63.97 -9.86 43.40
CA GLU A 760 64.98 -10.42 44.30
C GLU A 760 64.48 -11.60 45.15
N ARG A 761 63.16 -11.67 45.40
CA ARG A 761 62.48 -12.72 46.19
C ARG A 761 61.97 -13.88 45.34
N TYR A 762 62.04 -13.79 44.01
CA TYR A 762 61.57 -14.83 43.12
C TYR A 762 62.69 -15.78 42.71
N ALA A 763 62.37 -17.07 42.64
CA ALA A 763 63.27 -18.06 42.05
C ALA A 763 63.53 -17.72 40.56
N PRO A 764 64.74 -17.97 40.02
CA PRO A 764 65.09 -17.61 38.65
C PRO A 764 64.14 -18.21 37.59
N TYR A 765 63.59 -19.40 37.84
CA TYR A 765 62.56 -20.01 36.99
C TYR A 765 61.27 -19.18 36.91
N THR A 766 60.83 -18.60 38.04
CA THR A 766 59.64 -17.76 38.12
C THR A 766 59.84 -16.45 37.33
N ILE A 767 61.03 -15.86 37.44
CA ILE A 767 61.41 -14.66 36.68
C ILE A 767 61.45 -14.98 35.17
N ALA A 768 62.09 -16.09 34.78
CA ALA A 768 62.10 -16.56 33.39
C ALA A 768 60.69 -16.83 32.84
N LYS A 769 59.76 -17.27 33.68
CA LYS A 769 58.36 -17.48 33.30
C LYS A 769 57.63 -16.15 33.11
N LYS A 770 57.80 -15.18 34.02
CA LYS A 770 57.20 -13.83 33.89
C LYS A 770 57.71 -13.10 32.65
N ILE A 771 59.02 -13.16 32.38
CA ILE A 771 59.63 -12.58 31.17
C ILE A 771 59.04 -13.19 29.88
N ARG A 772 58.79 -14.51 29.86
CA ARG A 772 58.22 -15.18 28.66
C ARG A 772 56.72 -15.02 28.49
N LYS A 773 55.97 -15.05 29.59
CA LYS A 773 54.51 -15.14 29.59
C LYS A 773 53.85 -13.77 29.72
N ASP A 774 54.36 -12.94 30.61
CA ASP A 774 53.74 -11.66 30.98
C ASP A 774 54.36 -10.51 30.19
N MET A 775 55.67 -10.59 29.88
CA MET A 775 56.42 -9.56 29.13
C MET A 775 56.72 -9.94 27.68
N GLY A 776 56.30 -11.14 27.24
CA GLY A 776 56.27 -11.50 25.82
C GLY A 776 57.62 -11.84 25.17
N TYR A 777 58.70 -12.13 25.89
CA TYR A 777 60.00 -12.51 25.30
C TYR A 777 60.13 -14.03 25.01
N GLN A 778 61.02 -14.42 24.09
CA GLN A 778 61.44 -15.82 23.88
C GLN A 778 62.89 -16.03 24.34
N ASN A 779 63.31 -17.29 24.48
CA ASN A 779 64.68 -17.69 24.85
C ASN A 779 65.20 -17.17 26.21
N ALA A 780 64.32 -16.70 27.10
CA ALA A 780 64.64 -16.51 28.52
C ALA A 780 64.57 -17.86 29.26
N SER A 781 65.65 -18.65 29.18
CA SER A 781 65.78 -19.92 29.90
C SER A 781 66.06 -19.70 31.38
N HIS A 782 65.67 -20.66 32.20
CA HIS A 782 65.95 -20.64 33.64
C HIS A 782 67.45 -20.45 33.93
N SER A 783 68.31 -21.17 33.23
CA SER A 783 69.77 -21.11 33.36
C SER A 783 70.37 -19.74 32.98
N HIS A 784 69.83 -19.07 31.96
CA HIS A 784 70.29 -17.73 31.57
C HIS A 784 69.93 -16.70 32.63
N ILE A 785 68.69 -16.77 33.12
CA ILE A 785 68.18 -15.84 34.14
C ILE A 785 68.91 -16.05 35.47
N GLU A 786 69.25 -17.29 35.82
CA GLU A 786 70.04 -17.60 37.03
C GLU A 786 71.44 -16.98 36.98
N HIS A 787 72.14 -17.12 35.86
CA HIS A 787 73.46 -16.49 35.66
C HIS A 787 73.38 -14.95 35.70
N LEU A 788 72.37 -14.36 35.05
CA LEU A 788 72.15 -12.90 35.07
C LEU A 788 71.83 -12.39 36.47
N ILE A 789 71.00 -13.11 37.23
CA ILE A 789 70.69 -12.74 38.62
C ILE A 789 71.93 -12.81 39.51
N TYR A 790 72.81 -13.81 39.32
CA TYR A 790 74.08 -13.90 40.03
C TYR A 790 74.99 -12.72 39.69
N GLN A 791 75.12 -12.35 38.41
CA GLN A 791 75.89 -11.18 37.98
C GLN A 791 75.33 -9.87 38.55
N ILE A 792 74.01 -9.65 38.47
CA ILE A 792 73.34 -8.44 38.98
C ILE A 792 73.48 -8.31 40.50
N LYS A 793 73.43 -9.43 41.25
CA LYS A 793 73.57 -9.43 42.72
C LYS A 793 75.00 -9.20 43.19
N ASN A 794 75.99 -9.55 42.37
CA ASN A 794 77.41 -9.38 42.68
C ASN A 794 78.02 -8.09 42.12
N GLU A 795 77.23 -7.27 41.41
CA GLU A 795 77.58 -5.93 40.93
C GLU A 795 77.30 -4.82 41.97
N LYS A 796 77.24 -5.17 43.26
CA LYS A 796 77.12 -4.19 44.36
C LYS A 796 78.47 -3.70 44.85
#